data_AF-A0AAF5D0D1-F1
#
_entry.id   AF-A0AAF5D0D1-F1
#
_cell.length_a   1.000
_cell.length_b   1.000
_cell.length_c   1.000
_cell.angle_alpha   90.00
_cell.angle_beta   90.00
_cell.angle_gamma   90.00
#
_symmetry.space_group_name_H-M   'P 1'
#
loop_
_entity.id
_entity.type
_entity.pdbx_description
1 polymer ?
#
loop_
_entity_poly.entity_id
_entity_poly.type
_entity_poly.pdbx_seq_one_letter_code
_entity_poly.pdbx_strand_id
1 'polypeptide(L)'
;MNRGGKKSISDKKGKENNDSNLRKPSQLVVCCDPDNLIETRPTKTSQKAENVLVLVSIITIIFIAIEFTGGIIANSLAIMTDAFHMVSDLAGFLISIIALRMARKKPTYTFSYGFYRAEIIGALASVLLIWVLTASLLVTAMIRIYNNDYEVEADTMLITAGASVIFNIIMMLVLHFGHQTHAHFGIAHSHSHVDRGSHSHSKKNNNHDSNHKNENKNNKSELKIQSPKRTHTHSHNHSHHRNINVRAALIHVIGDLLQSIGVVIAGLLIKYTGWVLADPLCTLLFSVLVMLTTIHVIKDVLSILMEAIPFHISYETVKLTLLNIDDVTGIHSLRLWSLSMEKHCASVHLEITEDADFEVVISRANKVLKEQFGCFFVSVQVNKTKVMFKEEEIESIPPSNVNSIAVDEFDILYNYNYVNKKTLFDEILSLLRNYSNRESLDNLMTKIFPFLKCISNYNYKESLSGDIIAGVTVGIVVIPQALSYALLTNVDPVYGLYTSFFAALFYMIFGTSKFISLGPFAIVSLMTGVAANNIVTKLEVIKNTEKVEYLQIHENEHIDLYNFTKMFQNNHENIEKITIVTTLVFFVGMIQIIMGLLRLGFLASYLSDQIVSGFSVGAAVHVCVAQADKLFQIQSKANNESGNILMKTFDIFWNIKDMNKIGGILSLISFIILYIGKDIINPKVKKNFKCIIPFELILILTGTTLSFYFSFNSKYNLEVVDYVPTGFTFAVMPKISLFPYMVGEILEISFVALAIHLSMCKIFSRKLGTKCDNNQELVAIGLTSFLSSFFCVYPVTSALGRSILNVECGAHTQLSALFTVLLILIVILFLAPLLSSLPMCILAVIIIYSTKTVFYKIKELKVLWKISKIDCSIWIVSFISTTFFNLMEGLLISIGYALITTVFRIQWPRWYTLSQLTGTEEYRDTGRYKRVTELNNIVVFRFDAPLLFTNVEHFQNSINKVIWKETNEREENNDVGGNKKNSEKSLSLKITPFNSLSSNKKITQTRGIVNYLIVDCSGFTFIDITSITSLIDLFHRLGKIGVTTYFAGAKAPIRDILERANFFETVPKKFFFPTIHDAVLAAGNTFSYKYSLSFPPPSASKRSKKKVVFFEKELEEQNISNIEPLSIDSVLYELYESDTN
;
A
#
# COMPACT_ATOMS: atom_id res chain seq x y z
N MET A 1 -28.15 26.68 -61.05
CA MET A 1 -28.27 27.87 -61.91
C MET A 1 -28.03 29.10 -61.05
N ASN A 2 -26.94 29.81 -61.26
CA ASN A 2 -26.94 31.27 -61.28
C ASN A 2 -25.75 31.72 -62.14
N ARG A 3 -26.07 32.04 -63.40
CA ARG A 3 -25.19 32.67 -64.37
C ARG A 3 -25.17 34.16 -64.04
N GLY A 4 -23.99 34.72 -63.80
CA GLY A 4 -23.81 36.16 -63.65
C GLY A 4 -22.46 36.53 -64.24
N GLY A 5 -22.43 36.71 -65.55
CA GLY A 5 -21.25 37.25 -66.23
C GLY A 5 -21.07 38.74 -65.95
N LYS A 6 -19.85 39.22 -66.13
CA LYS A 6 -19.53 40.20 -67.17
C LYS A 6 -18.02 40.45 -67.21
N LYS A 7 -17.51 40.33 -68.43
CA LYS A 7 -16.20 40.79 -68.91
C LYS A 7 -16.22 42.32 -69.05
N SER A 8 -15.14 42.98 -68.64
CA SER A 8 -14.54 44.17 -69.26
C SER A 8 -13.30 44.55 -68.45
N ILE A 9 -12.09 44.22 -68.90
CA ILE A 9 -11.18 45.16 -69.58
C ILE A 9 -11.01 46.46 -68.79
N SER A 10 -9.91 46.54 -68.05
CA SER A 10 -9.20 47.80 -67.85
C SER A 10 -7.70 47.51 -67.82
N ASP A 11 -7.02 48.07 -68.81
CA ASP A 11 -5.58 48.18 -68.91
C ASP A 11 -5.00 48.90 -67.70
N LYS A 12 -3.87 48.41 -67.18
CA LYS A 12 -2.78 49.26 -66.71
C LYS A 12 -1.47 48.46 -66.71
N LYS A 13 -0.70 48.70 -67.78
CA LYS A 13 0.74 48.42 -67.87
C LYS A 13 1.46 49.18 -66.74
N GLY A 14 2.24 48.48 -65.94
CA GLY A 14 3.07 49.07 -64.90
C GLY A 14 4.04 48.05 -64.30
N LYS A 15 5.20 47.93 -64.96
CA LYS A 15 6.52 47.51 -64.46
C LYS A 15 6.61 46.44 -63.35
N GLU A 16 7.04 45.26 -63.79
CA GLU A 16 8.15 44.45 -63.26
C GLU A 16 8.54 44.69 -61.80
N ASN A 17 8.17 43.75 -60.93
CA ASN A 17 8.99 43.32 -59.80
C ASN A 17 8.67 41.86 -59.45
N ASN A 18 9.63 40.99 -59.76
CA ASN A 18 9.97 39.69 -59.17
C ASN A 18 8.85 38.67 -58.82
N ASP A 19 8.72 37.68 -59.71
CA ASP A 19 8.64 36.24 -59.43
C ASP A 19 8.07 35.79 -58.08
N SER A 20 6.74 35.89 -57.92
CA SER A 20 6.00 35.06 -56.98
C SER A 20 5.55 33.77 -57.67
N ASN A 21 6.37 32.73 -57.54
CA ASN A 21 6.04 31.34 -57.88
C ASN A 21 4.68 30.93 -57.29
N LEU A 22 3.62 30.96 -58.09
CA LEU A 22 2.35 30.30 -57.78
C LEU A 22 2.59 28.78 -57.69
N ARG A 23 2.77 28.28 -56.47
CA ARG A 23 2.80 26.83 -56.18
C ARG A 23 1.47 26.23 -56.65
N LYS A 24 1.56 25.32 -57.63
CA LYS A 24 0.45 24.43 -58.04
C LYS A 24 -0.04 23.65 -56.81
N PRO A 25 -1.36 23.42 -56.67
CA PRO A 25 -1.91 22.69 -55.54
C PRO A 25 -1.41 21.24 -55.58
N SER A 26 -0.78 20.82 -54.48
CA SER A 26 -0.31 19.46 -54.23
C SER A 26 -1.42 18.45 -54.48
N GLN A 27 -1.17 17.49 -55.39
CA GLN A 27 -1.97 16.28 -55.49
C GLN A 27 -2.00 15.61 -54.11
N LEU A 28 -3.20 15.44 -53.56
CA LEU A 28 -3.43 14.65 -52.36
C LEU A 28 -3.08 13.20 -52.68
N VAL A 29 -1.83 12.79 -52.46
CA VAL A 29 -1.44 11.37 -52.52
C VAL A 29 -1.93 10.74 -51.22
N VAL A 30 -3.10 10.10 -51.31
CA VAL A 30 -3.61 9.26 -50.23
C VAL A 30 -2.64 8.08 -50.09
N CYS A 31 -1.71 8.17 -49.15
CA CYS A 31 -0.84 7.07 -48.70
C CYS A 31 -1.66 6.02 -47.92
N CYS A 32 -2.73 5.51 -48.51
CA CYS A 32 -3.29 4.23 -48.12
C CYS A 32 -2.48 3.18 -48.88
N ASP A 33 -1.60 2.50 -48.16
CA ASP A 33 -0.90 1.31 -48.63
C ASP A 33 -1.92 0.37 -49.32
N PRO A 34 -1.83 0.10 -50.65
CA PRO A 34 -2.79 -0.76 -51.34
C PRO A 34 -2.79 -2.20 -50.78
N ASP A 35 -1.72 -2.58 -50.07
CA ASP A 35 -1.60 -3.84 -49.34
C ASP A 35 -2.42 -3.89 -48.03
N ASN A 36 -3.09 -2.79 -47.63
CA ASN A 36 -4.12 -2.83 -46.58
C ASN A 36 -5.43 -3.51 -47.05
N LEU A 37 -5.45 -4.16 -48.21
CA LEU A 37 -6.39 -5.23 -48.49
C LEU A 37 -6.27 -6.26 -47.35
N ILE A 38 -7.13 -6.13 -46.35
CA ILE A 38 -7.20 -6.95 -45.14
C ILE A 38 -6.85 -8.38 -45.55
N GLU A 39 -5.66 -8.86 -45.19
CA GLU A 39 -5.30 -10.26 -45.33
C GLU A 39 -6.26 -11.05 -44.43
N THR A 40 -7.40 -11.41 -45.01
CA THR A 40 -8.48 -12.21 -44.40
C THR A 40 -8.21 -13.69 -44.58
N ARG A 41 -7.04 -14.09 -45.11
CA ARG A 41 -6.69 -15.50 -45.25
C ARG A 41 -6.56 -16.09 -43.84
N PRO A 42 -7.30 -17.17 -43.51
CA PRO A 42 -7.11 -17.85 -42.24
C PRO A 42 -5.66 -18.31 -42.13
N THR A 43 -5.00 -18.00 -41.01
CA THR A 43 -3.66 -18.51 -40.75
C THR A 43 -3.74 -20.03 -40.69
N LYS A 44 -2.82 -20.75 -41.34
CA LYS A 44 -2.77 -22.22 -41.27
C LYS A 44 -2.76 -22.73 -39.82
N THR A 45 -2.32 -21.90 -38.87
CA THR A 45 -2.33 -22.12 -37.42
C THR A 45 -3.74 -22.17 -36.84
N SER A 46 -4.67 -21.29 -37.24
CA SER A 46 -6.04 -21.28 -36.73
C SER A 46 -6.83 -22.53 -37.14
N GLN A 47 -6.66 -22.99 -38.40
CA GLN A 47 -7.33 -24.21 -38.89
C GLN A 47 -6.81 -25.47 -38.19
N LYS A 48 -5.50 -25.55 -37.94
CA LYS A 48 -4.90 -26.64 -37.16
C LYS A 48 -5.45 -26.67 -35.74
N ALA A 49 -5.53 -25.50 -35.08
CA ALA A 49 -6.08 -25.40 -33.73
C ALA A 49 -7.56 -25.84 -33.67
N GLU A 50 -8.38 -25.46 -34.65
CA GLU A 50 -9.76 -25.94 -34.75
C GLU A 50 -9.81 -27.47 -34.86
N ASN A 51 -9.01 -28.08 -35.73
CA ASN A 51 -9.00 -29.53 -35.92
C ASN A 51 -8.55 -30.28 -34.65
N VAL A 52 -7.57 -29.74 -33.92
CA VAL A 52 -7.12 -30.32 -32.65
C VAL A 52 -8.21 -30.24 -31.60
N LEU A 53 -8.90 -29.10 -31.47
CA LEU A 53 -10.02 -28.96 -30.54
C LEU A 53 -11.18 -29.90 -30.89
N VAL A 54 -11.50 -30.07 -32.18
CA VAL A 54 -12.52 -31.03 -32.64
C VAL A 54 -12.14 -32.46 -32.25
N LEU A 55 -10.88 -32.86 -32.42
CA LEU A 55 -10.40 -34.18 -32.04
C LEU A 55 -10.51 -34.41 -30.53
N VAL A 56 -10.12 -33.42 -29.71
CA VAL A 56 -10.25 -33.49 -28.25
C VAL A 56 -11.73 -33.60 -27.85
N SER A 57 -12.62 -32.81 -28.43
CA SER A 57 -14.07 -32.90 -28.16
C SER A 57 -14.63 -34.30 -28.47
N ILE A 58 -14.18 -34.96 -29.54
CA ILE A 58 -14.60 -36.34 -29.86
C ILE A 58 -14.11 -37.31 -28.77
N ILE A 59 -12.86 -37.19 -28.33
CA ILE A 59 -12.29 -38.02 -27.25
C ILE A 59 -13.08 -37.83 -25.95
N THR A 60 -13.37 -36.58 -25.58
CA THR A 60 -14.16 -36.26 -24.37
C THR A 60 -15.57 -36.83 -24.45
N ILE A 61 -16.24 -36.77 -25.61
CA ILE A 61 -17.58 -37.38 -25.79
C ILE A 61 -17.54 -38.89 -25.57
N ILE A 62 -16.53 -39.57 -26.12
CA ILE A 62 -16.36 -41.03 -25.93
C ILE A 62 -16.16 -41.34 -24.44
N PHE A 63 -15.34 -40.54 -23.76
CA PHE A 63 -15.05 -40.74 -22.34
C PHE A 63 -16.29 -40.51 -21.46
N ILE A 64 -17.05 -39.43 -21.71
CA ILE A 64 -18.34 -39.16 -21.04
C ILE A 64 -19.29 -40.36 -21.20
N ALA A 65 -19.40 -40.92 -22.41
CA ALA A 65 -20.26 -42.08 -22.65
C ALA A 65 -19.82 -43.32 -21.87
N ILE A 66 -18.50 -43.58 -21.80
CA ILE A 66 -17.93 -44.70 -21.04
C ILE A 66 -18.20 -44.53 -19.55
N GLU A 67 -17.92 -43.36 -18.97
CA GLU A 67 -18.15 -43.08 -17.55
C GLU A 67 -19.64 -43.12 -17.20
N PHE A 68 -20.49 -42.52 -18.01
CA PHE A 68 -21.93 -42.53 -17.77
C PHE A 68 -22.50 -43.95 -17.81
N THR A 69 -22.08 -44.76 -18.79
CA THR A 69 -22.48 -46.17 -18.89
C THR A 69 -21.92 -46.99 -17.72
N GLY A 70 -20.65 -46.76 -17.35
CA GLY A 70 -20.01 -47.38 -16.19
C GLY A 70 -20.70 -47.02 -14.88
N GLY A 71 -21.13 -45.77 -14.73
CA GLY A 71 -21.88 -45.28 -13.57
C GLY A 71 -23.26 -45.90 -13.45
N ILE A 72 -23.98 -46.10 -14.57
CA ILE A 72 -25.27 -46.82 -14.57
C ILE A 72 -25.06 -48.29 -14.18
N ILE A 73 -24.05 -48.97 -14.75
CA ILE A 73 -23.75 -50.37 -14.45
C ILE A 73 -23.31 -50.55 -12.99
N ALA A 74 -22.50 -49.62 -12.47
CA ALA A 74 -22.05 -49.60 -11.08
C ALA A 74 -23.12 -49.06 -10.11
N ASN A 75 -24.26 -48.58 -10.62
CA ASN A 75 -25.27 -47.83 -9.87
C ASN A 75 -24.65 -46.70 -9.00
N SER A 76 -23.60 -46.07 -9.51
CA SER A 76 -22.80 -45.09 -8.77
C SER A 76 -23.09 -43.68 -9.25
N LEU A 77 -23.81 -42.93 -8.41
CA LEU A 77 -24.09 -41.52 -8.63
C LEU A 77 -22.80 -40.68 -8.70
N ALA A 78 -21.74 -41.08 -7.98
CA ALA A 78 -20.45 -40.40 -8.02
C ALA A 78 -19.81 -40.43 -9.42
N ILE A 79 -19.82 -41.60 -10.07
CA ILE A 79 -19.30 -41.78 -11.43
C ILE A 79 -20.15 -40.99 -12.45
N MET A 80 -21.48 -41.03 -12.29
CA MET A 80 -22.37 -40.25 -13.15
C MET A 80 -22.14 -38.73 -13.00
N THR A 81 -21.83 -38.27 -11.79
CA THR A 81 -21.54 -36.85 -11.51
C THR A 81 -20.23 -36.41 -12.16
N ASP A 82 -19.21 -37.27 -12.19
CA ASP A 82 -17.94 -36.99 -12.88
C ASP A 82 -18.14 -36.87 -14.41
N ALA A 83 -18.97 -37.73 -14.98
CA ALA A 83 -19.38 -37.60 -16.38
C ALA A 83 -20.07 -36.25 -16.67
N PHE A 84 -20.88 -35.73 -15.74
CA PHE A 84 -21.46 -34.39 -15.86
C PHE A 84 -20.43 -33.26 -15.72
N HIS A 85 -19.36 -33.43 -14.94
CA HIS A 85 -18.25 -32.48 -14.90
C HIS A 85 -17.56 -32.38 -16.26
N MET A 86 -17.29 -33.52 -16.91
CA MET A 86 -16.70 -33.56 -18.23
C MET A 86 -17.57 -32.96 -19.35
N VAL A 87 -18.91 -32.96 -19.19
CA VAL A 87 -19.82 -32.24 -20.09
C VAL A 87 -19.52 -30.73 -20.08
N SER A 88 -19.09 -30.18 -18.95
CA SER A 88 -18.67 -28.79 -18.82
C SER A 88 -17.39 -28.52 -19.60
N ASP A 89 -16.41 -29.41 -19.55
CA ASP A 89 -15.16 -29.30 -20.31
C ASP A 89 -15.42 -29.35 -21.81
N LEU A 90 -16.30 -30.27 -22.23
CA LEU A 90 -16.80 -30.34 -23.60
C LEU A 90 -17.45 -29.00 -24.02
N ALA A 91 -18.25 -28.38 -23.15
CA ALA A 91 -18.82 -27.06 -23.43
C ALA A 91 -17.73 -26.00 -23.61
N GLY A 92 -16.67 -26.00 -22.81
CA GLY A 92 -15.49 -25.15 -22.97
C GLY A 92 -14.79 -25.31 -24.32
N PHE A 93 -14.63 -26.54 -24.79
CA PHE A 93 -14.04 -26.83 -26.12
C PHE A 93 -14.95 -26.37 -27.26
N LEU A 94 -16.26 -26.58 -27.16
CA LEU A 94 -17.24 -26.15 -28.16
C LEU A 94 -17.30 -24.62 -28.27
N ILE A 95 -17.31 -23.90 -27.14
CA ILE A 95 -17.21 -22.43 -27.11
C ILE A 95 -15.95 -21.96 -27.83
N SER A 96 -14.82 -22.62 -27.57
CA SER A 96 -13.53 -22.31 -28.20
C SER A 96 -13.54 -22.53 -29.73
N ILE A 97 -14.20 -23.59 -30.22
CA ILE A 97 -14.36 -23.87 -31.65
C ILE A 97 -15.24 -22.80 -32.32
N ILE A 98 -16.38 -22.46 -31.72
CA ILE A 98 -17.29 -21.42 -32.23
C ILE A 98 -16.57 -20.07 -32.29
N ALA A 99 -15.83 -19.72 -31.24
CA ALA A 99 -15.02 -18.51 -31.16
C ALA A 99 -13.98 -18.43 -32.29
N LEU A 100 -13.25 -19.51 -32.57
CA LEU A 100 -12.29 -19.58 -33.68
C LEU A 100 -12.97 -19.42 -35.05
N ARG A 101 -14.14 -20.03 -35.25
CA ARG A 101 -14.93 -19.86 -36.49
C ARG A 101 -15.43 -18.43 -36.67
N MET A 102 -15.86 -17.78 -35.58
CA MET A 102 -16.30 -16.38 -35.60
C MET A 102 -15.14 -15.44 -35.89
N ALA A 103 -13.98 -15.63 -35.26
CA ALA A 103 -12.81 -14.78 -35.45
C ALA A 103 -12.29 -14.76 -36.90
N ARG A 104 -12.62 -15.79 -37.70
CA ARG A 104 -12.28 -15.89 -39.13
C ARG A 104 -13.28 -15.19 -40.07
N LYS A 105 -14.41 -14.67 -39.56
CA LYS A 105 -15.38 -13.95 -40.40
C LYS A 105 -14.81 -12.60 -40.86
N LYS A 106 -15.18 -12.20 -42.09
CA LYS A 106 -14.80 -10.89 -42.64
C LYS A 106 -15.42 -9.74 -41.82
N PRO A 107 -14.76 -8.57 -41.74
CA PRO A 107 -15.34 -7.37 -41.13
C PRO A 107 -16.65 -6.94 -41.78
N THR A 108 -17.54 -6.35 -40.98
CA THR A 108 -18.81 -5.76 -41.43
C THR A 108 -18.80 -4.25 -41.15
N TYR A 109 -19.75 -3.50 -41.71
CA TYR A 109 -19.87 -2.06 -41.43
C TYR A 109 -20.11 -1.75 -39.94
N THR A 110 -20.76 -2.66 -39.21
CA THR A 110 -20.99 -2.58 -37.76
C THR A 110 -19.79 -3.04 -36.94
N PHE A 111 -19.06 -4.05 -37.39
CA PHE A 111 -17.82 -4.55 -36.77
C PHE A 111 -16.63 -4.27 -37.70
N SER A 112 -16.22 -3.00 -37.73
CA SER A 112 -15.22 -2.47 -38.69
C SER A 112 -13.84 -3.13 -38.57
N TYR A 113 -13.46 -3.57 -37.38
CA TYR A 113 -12.23 -4.35 -37.14
C TYR A 113 -12.43 -5.87 -37.28
N GLY A 114 -13.62 -6.35 -37.61
CA GLY A 114 -13.95 -7.78 -37.65
C GLY A 114 -14.19 -8.41 -36.28
N PHE A 115 -14.17 -9.73 -36.25
CA PHE A 115 -14.59 -10.54 -35.09
C PHE A 115 -13.41 -11.12 -34.29
N TYR A 116 -12.20 -10.55 -34.40
CA TYR A 116 -10.99 -11.12 -33.79
C TYR A 116 -11.11 -11.30 -32.26
N ARG A 117 -11.83 -10.40 -31.57
CA ARG A 117 -12.07 -10.50 -30.12
C ARG A 117 -12.95 -11.69 -29.71
N ALA A 118 -13.66 -12.33 -30.65
CA ALA A 118 -14.44 -13.53 -30.34
C ALA A 118 -13.57 -14.64 -29.74
N GLU A 119 -12.31 -14.77 -30.17
CA GLU A 119 -11.34 -15.71 -29.59
C GLU A 119 -11.13 -15.46 -28.09
N ILE A 120 -10.89 -14.19 -27.72
CA ILE A 120 -10.64 -13.76 -26.34
C ILE A 120 -11.88 -13.94 -25.47
N ILE A 121 -13.06 -13.62 -26.01
CA ILE A 121 -14.34 -13.81 -25.32
C ILE A 121 -14.61 -15.31 -25.09
N GLY A 122 -14.30 -16.16 -26.07
CA GLY A 122 -14.41 -17.62 -25.93
C GLY A 122 -13.49 -18.16 -24.83
N ALA A 123 -12.24 -17.71 -24.79
CA ALA A 123 -11.30 -18.04 -23.71
C ALA A 123 -11.85 -17.61 -22.35
N LEU A 124 -12.34 -16.37 -22.22
CA LEU A 124 -12.92 -15.87 -20.98
C LEU A 124 -14.11 -16.72 -20.52
N ALA A 125 -15.04 -17.02 -21.43
CA ALA A 125 -16.21 -17.83 -21.12
C ALA A 125 -15.82 -19.25 -20.66
N SER A 126 -14.82 -19.87 -21.30
CA SER A 126 -14.32 -21.19 -20.88
C SER A 126 -13.72 -21.17 -19.47
N VAL A 127 -12.92 -20.14 -19.13
CA VAL A 127 -12.31 -20.03 -17.80
C VAL A 127 -13.35 -19.69 -16.73
N LEU A 128 -14.34 -18.86 -17.04
CA LEU A 128 -15.45 -18.58 -16.11
C LEU A 128 -16.27 -19.82 -15.80
N LEU A 129 -16.52 -20.67 -16.79
CA LEU A 129 -17.21 -21.94 -16.61
C LEU A 129 -16.41 -22.88 -15.67
N ILE A 130 -15.08 -22.93 -15.81
CA ILE A 130 -14.20 -23.65 -14.88
C ILE A 130 -14.31 -23.08 -13.45
N TRP A 131 -14.35 -21.75 -13.31
CA TRP A 131 -14.45 -21.11 -12.00
C TRP A 131 -15.79 -21.37 -11.31
N VAL A 132 -16.90 -21.39 -12.05
CA VAL A 132 -18.22 -21.72 -11.50
C VAL A 132 -18.23 -23.16 -10.97
N LEU A 133 -17.66 -24.11 -11.72
CA LEU A 133 -17.52 -25.49 -11.25
C LEU A 133 -16.61 -25.60 -10.03
N THR A 134 -15.45 -24.96 -10.08
CA THR A 134 -14.47 -24.97 -8.97
C THR A 134 -15.09 -24.40 -7.69
N ALA A 135 -15.86 -23.31 -7.80
CA ALA A 135 -16.58 -22.73 -6.69
C ALA A 135 -17.65 -23.68 -6.13
N SER A 136 -18.39 -24.38 -7.00
CA SER A 136 -19.35 -25.41 -6.58
C SER A 136 -18.67 -26.53 -5.79
N LEU A 137 -17.54 -27.05 -6.30
CA LEU A 137 -16.76 -28.09 -5.62
C LEU A 137 -16.21 -27.62 -4.27
N LEU A 138 -15.73 -26.36 -4.20
CA LEU A 138 -15.24 -25.76 -2.97
C LEU A 138 -16.36 -25.64 -1.92
N VAL A 139 -17.56 -25.21 -2.33
CA VAL A 139 -18.73 -25.15 -1.43
C VAL A 139 -19.11 -26.55 -0.94
N THR A 140 -19.16 -27.55 -1.83
CA THR A 140 -19.45 -28.94 -1.45
C THR A 140 -18.40 -29.48 -0.48
N ALA A 141 -17.11 -29.24 -0.72
CA ALA A 141 -16.04 -29.66 0.18
C ALA A 141 -16.15 -29.00 1.56
N MET A 142 -16.47 -27.70 1.62
CA MET A 142 -16.68 -26.99 2.88
C MET A 142 -17.90 -27.50 3.65
N ILE A 143 -19.01 -27.80 2.96
CA ILE A 143 -20.21 -28.40 3.57
C ILE A 143 -19.91 -29.80 4.11
N ARG A 144 -19.14 -30.63 3.38
CA ARG A 144 -18.71 -31.95 3.85
C ARG A 144 -17.87 -31.85 5.14
N ILE A 145 -16.92 -30.92 5.18
CA ILE A 145 -16.10 -30.66 6.39
C ILE A 145 -16.98 -30.20 7.56
N TYR A 146 -17.94 -29.31 7.30
CA TYR A 146 -18.82 -28.76 8.33
C TYR A 146 -19.78 -29.81 8.91
N ASN A 147 -20.37 -30.66 8.06
CA ASN A 147 -21.35 -31.66 8.47
C ASN A 147 -20.72 -32.98 8.99
N ASN A 148 -19.40 -33.14 8.88
CA ASN A 148 -18.70 -34.40 9.11
C ASN A 148 -19.26 -35.60 8.31
N ASP A 149 -19.74 -35.32 7.10
CA ASP A 149 -20.33 -36.33 6.21
C ASP A 149 -19.26 -36.89 5.27
N TYR A 150 -18.79 -38.09 5.59
CA TYR A 150 -17.60 -38.71 4.99
C TYR A 150 -17.85 -40.16 4.53
N GLU A 151 -19.01 -40.49 3.95
CA GLU A 151 -19.18 -41.79 3.30
C GLU A 151 -18.43 -41.82 1.95
N VAL A 152 -17.22 -42.40 1.93
CA VAL A 152 -16.41 -42.52 0.71
C VAL A 152 -16.06 -43.99 0.43
N GLU A 153 -16.55 -44.53 -0.68
CA GLU A 153 -16.19 -45.87 -1.15
C GLU A 153 -14.84 -45.82 -1.89
N ALA A 154 -13.76 -46.16 -1.18
CA ALA A 154 -12.39 -45.98 -1.66
C ALA A 154 -12.04 -46.81 -2.91
N ASP A 155 -12.62 -48.00 -3.09
CA ASP A 155 -12.35 -48.85 -4.25
C ASP A 155 -12.95 -48.29 -5.54
N THR A 156 -14.19 -47.80 -5.48
CA THR A 156 -14.86 -47.12 -6.60
C THR A 156 -14.11 -45.84 -6.97
N MET A 157 -13.68 -45.04 -5.97
CA MET A 157 -12.86 -43.83 -6.16
C MET A 157 -11.52 -44.12 -6.87
N LEU A 158 -10.85 -45.23 -6.54
CA LEU A 158 -9.56 -45.59 -7.16
C LEU A 158 -9.71 -46.02 -8.62
N ILE A 159 -10.76 -46.79 -8.94
CA ILE A 159 -11.02 -47.24 -10.32
C ILE A 159 -11.33 -46.06 -11.22
N THR A 160 -12.18 -45.14 -10.76
CA THR A 160 -12.62 -43.98 -11.55
C THR A 160 -11.46 -43.01 -11.77
N ALA A 161 -10.78 -42.60 -10.69
CA ALA A 161 -9.64 -41.69 -10.78
C ALA A 161 -8.50 -42.27 -11.63
N GLY A 162 -8.26 -43.59 -11.58
CA GLY A 162 -7.29 -44.26 -12.44
C GLY A 162 -7.64 -44.19 -13.93
N ALA A 163 -8.92 -44.33 -14.28
CA ALA A 163 -9.39 -44.16 -15.66
C ALA A 163 -9.21 -42.70 -16.12
N SER A 164 -9.60 -41.72 -15.30
CA SER A 164 -9.47 -40.29 -15.61
C SER A 164 -8.01 -39.87 -15.85
N VAL A 165 -7.05 -40.41 -15.10
CA VAL A 165 -5.61 -40.19 -15.35
C VAL A 165 -5.22 -40.62 -16.77
N ILE A 166 -5.65 -41.80 -17.22
CA ILE A 166 -5.32 -42.32 -18.56
C ILE A 166 -5.90 -41.41 -19.65
N PHE A 167 -7.17 -41.03 -19.53
CA PHE A 167 -7.83 -40.16 -20.52
C PHE A 167 -7.24 -38.75 -20.57
N ASN A 168 -6.93 -38.16 -19.42
CA ASN A 168 -6.29 -36.84 -19.34
C ASN A 168 -4.89 -36.85 -19.96
N ILE A 169 -4.14 -37.95 -19.84
CA ILE A 169 -2.85 -38.13 -20.56
C ILE A 169 -3.09 -38.17 -22.07
N ILE A 170 -4.07 -38.93 -22.57
CA ILE A 170 -4.38 -38.98 -24.01
C ILE A 170 -4.75 -37.59 -24.55
N MET A 171 -5.62 -36.86 -23.85
CA MET A 171 -6.00 -35.49 -24.23
C MET A 171 -4.81 -34.54 -24.23
N MET A 172 -3.94 -34.64 -23.21
CA MET A 172 -2.72 -33.84 -23.11
C MET A 172 -1.81 -34.10 -24.31
N LEU A 173 -1.60 -35.36 -24.69
CA LEU A 173 -0.76 -35.72 -25.84
C LEU A 173 -1.35 -35.19 -27.15
N VAL A 174 -2.66 -35.28 -27.35
CA VAL A 174 -3.33 -34.75 -28.55
C VAL A 174 -3.18 -33.23 -28.64
N LEU A 175 -3.41 -32.49 -27.54
CA LEU A 175 -3.23 -31.04 -27.48
C LEU A 175 -1.77 -30.61 -27.68
N HIS A 176 -0.83 -31.38 -27.12
CA HIS A 176 0.59 -31.09 -27.19
C HIS A 176 1.18 -31.39 -28.58
N PHE A 177 0.88 -32.55 -29.16
CA PHE A 177 1.40 -32.96 -30.48
C PHE A 177 0.65 -32.32 -31.65
N GLY A 178 -0.64 -31.99 -31.50
CA GLY A 178 -1.42 -31.29 -32.53
C GLY A 178 -0.88 -29.90 -32.91
N HIS A 179 0.05 -29.35 -32.13
CA HIS A 179 0.62 -28.01 -32.33
C HIS A 179 2.14 -27.98 -32.55
N GLN A 180 2.82 -29.14 -32.72
CA GLN A 180 4.24 -29.14 -33.11
C GLN A 180 4.40 -28.64 -34.56
N THR A 181 4.86 -27.40 -34.71
CA THR A 181 5.69 -27.00 -35.84
C THR A 181 7.10 -27.58 -35.59
N HIS A 182 7.69 -28.24 -36.58
CA HIS A 182 9.06 -28.74 -36.50
C HIS A 182 10.02 -27.61 -36.11
N ALA A 183 10.42 -27.58 -34.85
CA ALA A 183 11.63 -26.94 -34.37
C ALA A 183 12.16 -27.86 -33.28
N HIS A 184 13.33 -28.43 -33.54
CA HIS A 184 13.94 -29.49 -32.76
C HIS A 184 13.98 -29.21 -31.26
N PHE A 185 13.72 -30.28 -30.49
CA PHE A 185 14.13 -30.47 -29.10
C PHE A 185 15.58 -29.97 -28.95
N GLY A 186 15.75 -28.80 -28.37
CA GLY A 186 17.05 -28.15 -28.32
C GLY A 186 16.95 -26.94 -27.41
N ILE A 187 17.26 -27.18 -26.14
CA ILE A 187 17.71 -26.20 -25.16
C ILE A 187 18.38 -25.04 -25.90
N ALA A 188 17.81 -23.84 -25.79
CA ALA A 188 18.35 -22.63 -26.40
C ALA A 188 19.68 -22.26 -25.71
N HIS A 189 20.73 -23.00 -26.04
CA HIS A 189 22.10 -22.60 -25.84
C HIS A 189 22.38 -21.48 -26.83
N SER A 190 22.42 -20.26 -26.31
CA SER A 190 22.99 -19.09 -26.96
C SER A 190 24.49 -19.33 -27.19
N HIS A 191 24.85 -19.93 -28.32
CA HIS A 191 26.23 -19.93 -28.80
C HIS A 191 26.39 -18.87 -29.89
N SER A 192 27.04 -17.79 -29.50
CA SER A 192 27.62 -16.77 -30.36
C SER A 192 28.71 -17.40 -31.23
N HIS A 193 28.37 -17.76 -32.47
CA HIS A 193 29.38 -18.08 -33.47
C HIS A 193 29.72 -16.82 -34.26
N VAL A 194 30.88 -16.28 -33.93
CA VAL A 194 31.67 -15.33 -34.72
C VAL A 194 32.42 -16.16 -35.75
N ASP A 195 32.06 -16.07 -37.03
CA ASP A 195 32.89 -16.47 -38.18
C ASP A 195 32.38 -15.70 -39.42
N ARG A 196 33.09 -14.66 -39.90
CA ARG A 196 34.20 -14.71 -40.90
C ARG A 196 33.93 -15.61 -42.11
N GLY A 197 33.70 -14.98 -43.27
CA GLY A 197 34.15 -15.49 -44.57
C GLY A 197 33.10 -15.94 -45.59
N SER A 198 32.88 -15.09 -46.60
CA SER A 198 33.04 -15.36 -48.05
C SER A 198 32.18 -16.36 -48.86
N HIS A 199 31.83 -15.92 -50.08
CA HIS A 199 31.50 -16.64 -51.35
C HIS A 199 30.08 -17.23 -51.51
N SER A 200 29.18 -16.64 -52.33
CA SER A 200 29.05 -16.65 -53.81
C SER A 200 28.64 -18.00 -54.43
N HIS A 201 27.47 -18.06 -55.08
CA HIS A 201 27.07 -18.79 -56.31
C HIS A 201 25.54 -18.60 -56.50
N SER A 202 25.01 -17.86 -57.49
CA SER A 202 24.86 -18.15 -58.93
C SER A 202 24.09 -19.45 -59.28
N LYS A 203 22.85 -19.30 -59.80
CA LYS A 203 22.18 -20.03 -60.90
C LYS A 203 20.70 -19.56 -60.96
N LYS A 204 20.23 -18.84 -62.00
CA LYS A 204 19.83 -19.21 -63.38
C LYS A 204 18.65 -20.21 -63.48
N ASN A 205 17.50 -19.69 -63.91
CA ASN A 205 16.51 -20.24 -64.86
C ASN A 205 15.28 -19.30 -64.88
N ASN A 206 14.44 -19.17 -65.90
CA ASN A 206 14.51 -19.19 -67.37
C ASN A 206 13.03 -19.04 -67.81
N ASN A 207 12.78 -18.10 -68.72
CA ASN A 207 11.80 -18.13 -69.81
C ASN A 207 10.27 -17.99 -69.61
N HIS A 208 9.70 -17.40 -70.68
CA HIS A 208 8.31 -17.42 -71.19
C HIS A 208 7.33 -16.40 -70.56
N ASP A 209 6.58 -15.55 -71.27
CA ASP A 209 6.32 -15.40 -72.71
C ASP A 209 5.76 -13.99 -73.01
N SER A 210 5.89 -13.64 -74.28
CA SER A 210 5.37 -12.51 -75.05
C SER A 210 3.84 -12.43 -75.20
N ASN A 211 3.24 -11.23 -75.10
CA ASN A 211 2.29 -10.70 -76.11
C ASN A 211 1.78 -9.26 -75.83
N HIS A 212 2.24 -8.33 -76.67
CA HIS A 212 1.52 -7.35 -77.49
C HIS A 212 0.15 -6.73 -77.12
N LYS A 213 0.13 -5.38 -77.29
CA LYS A 213 -0.94 -4.44 -77.73
C LYS A 213 -1.86 -3.80 -76.66
N ASN A 214 -1.63 -2.52 -76.33
CA ASN A 214 -2.38 -1.39 -76.93
C ASN A 214 -1.93 0.00 -76.43
N GLU A 215 -1.61 0.85 -77.40
CA GLU A 215 -1.91 2.29 -77.57
C GLU A 215 -1.88 3.31 -76.40
N ASN A 216 -0.98 4.30 -76.60
CA ASN A 216 -1.19 5.75 -76.51
C ASN A 216 -1.96 6.34 -75.30
N LYS A 217 -1.22 6.97 -74.38
CA LYS A 217 -1.19 8.44 -74.21
C LYS A 217 -0.40 8.88 -72.97
N ASN A 218 0.35 9.96 -73.17
CA ASN A 218 0.86 10.92 -72.19
C ASN A 218 2.14 10.57 -71.40
N ASN A 219 3.25 10.96 -72.03
CA ASN A 219 4.52 11.35 -71.42
C ASN A 219 4.32 12.21 -70.16
N LYS A 220 4.55 11.64 -68.97
CA LYS A 220 5.08 12.36 -67.81
C LYS A 220 6.03 11.42 -67.07
N SER A 221 7.32 11.68 -67.28
CA SER A 221 8.49 11.23 -66.53
C SER A 221 8.19 10.58 -65.16
N GLU A 222 8.05 9.26 -65.14
CA GLU A 222 8.20 8.47 -63.92
C GLU A 222 9.69 8.32 -63.62
N LEU A 223 10.11 9.00 -62.56
CA LEU A 223 11.44 8.89 -61.98
C LEU A 223 11.60 7.45 -61.47
N LYS A 224 12.39 6.65 -62.19
CA LYS A 224 12.90 5.36 -61.71
C LYS A 224 13.81 5.62 -60.52
N ILE A 225 13.23 5.70 -59.32
CA ILE A 225 14.02 5.68 -58.08
C ILE A 225 14.55 4.27 -57.91
N GLN A 226 15.85 4.15 -58.16
CA GLN A 226 16.66 2.96 -58.00
C GLN A 226 16.58 2.53 -56.54
N SER A 227 15.94 1.39 -56.28
CA SER A 227 15.82 0.82 -54.93
C SER A 227 17.21 0.56 -54.35
N PRO A 228 17.54 1.11 -53.16
CA PRO A 228 18.85 0.91 -52.57
C PRO A 228 19.02 -0.55 -52.15
N LYS A 229 20.24 -1.03 -52.36
CA LYS A 229 20.72 -2.40 -52.08
C LYS A 229 20.13 -2.95 -50.77
N ARG A 230 19.48 -4.11 -50.86
CA ARG A 230 19.00 -4.93 -49.74
C ARG A 230 20.12 -5.13 -48.72
N THR A 231 20.14 -4.32 -47.67
CA THR A 231 20.85 -4.65 -46.43
C THR A 231 20.05 -5.77 -45.78
N HIS A 232 20.72 -6.90 -45.54
CA HIS A 232 20.16 -8.07 -44.87
C HIS A 232 19.75 -7.69 -43.45
N THR A 233 18.52 -7.19 -43.27
CA THR A 233 17.89 -7.09 -41.96
C THR A 233 17.48 -8.50 -41.58
N HIS A 234 18.08 -9.01 -40.50
CA HIS A 234 17.71 -10.29 -39.91
C HIS A 234 16.22 -10.26 -39.59
N SER A 235 15.41 -10.96 -40.39
CA SER A 235 14.02 -11.24 -40.06
C SER A 235 14.03 -12.04 -38.78
N HIS A 236 13.74 -11.40 -37.65
CA HIS A 236 13.46 -12.12 -36.42
C HIS A 236 12.32 -13.09 -36.75
N ASN A 237 12.63 -14.38 -36.73
CA ASN A 237 11.65 -15.45 -36.87
C ASN A 237 10.48 -15.12 -35.93
N HIS A 238 9.34 -14.75 -36.50
CA HIS A 238 8.10 -14.63 -35.74
C HIS A 238 7.87 -15.98 -35.07
N SER A 239 8.10 -16.06 -33.76
CA SER A 239 7.71 -17.22 -32.98
C SER A 239 6.18 -17.29 -33.10
N HIS A 240 5.67 -18.20 -33.93
CA HIS A 240 4.24 -18.39 -34.09
C HIS A 240 3.62 -18.62 -32.70
N HIS A 241 2.85 -17.64 -32.22
CA HIS A 241 2.24 -17.67 -30.91
C HIS A 241 1.20 -18.80 -30.84
N ARG A 242 1.17 -19.53 -29.72
CA ARG A 242 0.16 -20.55 -29.46
C ARG A 242 -1.21 -19.87 -29.31
N ASN A 243 -2.25 -20.39 -29.98
CA ASN A 243 -3.61 -19.87 -29.83
C ASN A 243 -4.05 -19.94 -28.36
N ILE A 244 -4.64 -18.85 -27.84
CA ILE A 244 -4.99 -18.75 -26.42
C ILE A 244 -6.00 -19.82 -26.00
N ASN A 245 -6.93 -20.17 -26.89
CA ASN A 245 -7.93 -21.22 -26.66
C ASN A 245 -7.30 -22.61 -26.51
N VAL A 246 -6.28 -22.93 -27.33
CA VAL A 246 -5.56 -24.21 -27.20
C VAL A 246 -4.71 -24.22 -25.93
N ARG A 247 -4.10 -23.08 -25.58
CA ARG A 247 -3.36 -22.93 -24.32
C ARG A 247 -4.27 -23.11 -23.11
N ALA A 248 -5.45 -22.50 -23.13
CA ALA A 248 -6.45 -22.65 -22.08
C ALA A 248 -6.89 -24.11 -21.94
N ALA A 249 -7.23 -24.77 -23.04
CA ALA A 249 -7.57 -26.20 -23.05
C ALA A 249 -6.43 -27.09 -22.52
N LEU A 250 -5.17 -26.80 -22.87
CA LEU A 250 -4.02 -27.56 -22.37
C LEU A 250 -3.78 -27.37 -20.87
N ILE A 251 -3.86 -26.12 -20.37
CA ILE A 251 -3.71 -25.84 -18.94
C ILE A 251 -4.81 -26.53 -18.15
N HIS A 252 -6.04 -26.52 -18.69
CA HIS A 252 -7.18 -27.23 -18.12
C HIS A 252 -6.92 -28.74 -18.00
N VAL A 253 -6.59 -29.42 -19.10
CA VAL A 253 -6.30 -30.87 -19.10
C VAL A 253 -5.14 -31.24 -18.18
N ILE A 254 -4.12 -30.38 -18.04
CA ILE A 254 -3.03 -30.58 -17.07
C ILE A 254 -3.55 -30.44 -15.63
N GLY A 255 -4.46 -29.49 -15.37
CA GLY A 255 -5.14 -29.33 -14.10
C GLY A 255 -5.95 -30.58 -13.73
N ASP A 256 -6.75 -31.09 -14.66
CA ASP A 256 -7.55 -32.30 -14.45
C ASP A 256 -6.65 -33.52 -14.21
N LEU A 257 -5.56 -33.66 -14.96
CA LEU A 257 -4.58 -34.73 -14.72
C LEU A 257 -4.01 -34.68 -13.30
N LEU A 258 -3.59 -33.50 -12.84
CA LEU A 258 -3.08 -33.31 -11.48
C LEU A 258 -4.16 -33.62 -10.44
N GLN A 259 -5.39 -33.18 -10.69
CA GLN A 259 -6.55 -33.46 -9.83
C GLN A 259 -6.81 -34.96 -9.74
N SER A 260 -6.88 -35.67 -10.88
CA SER A 260 -7.09 -37.12 -10.90
C SER A 260 -5.98 -37.87 -10.15
N ILE A 261 -4.72 -37.45 -10.28
CA ILE A 261 -3.59 -38.04 -9.52
C ILE A 261 -3.77 -37.82 -8.01
N GLY A 262 -4.17 -36.62 -7.58
CA GLY A 262 -4.37 -36.39 -6.15
C GLY A 262 -5.60 -37.12 -5.59
N VAL A 263 -6.66 -37.31 -6.39
CA VAL A 263 -7.79 -38.17 -6.00
C VAL A 263 -7.33 -39.62 -5.84
N VAL A 264 -6.45 -40.14 -6.70
CA VAL A 264 -5.83 -41.46 -6.51
C VAL A 264 -5.06 -41.52 -5.18
N ILE A 265 -4.25 -40.50 -4.87
CA ILE A 265 -3.50 -40.44 -3.60
C ILE A 265 -4.45 -40.38 -2.40
N ALA A 266 -5.52 -39.58 -2.47
CA ALA A 266 -6.55 -39.49 -1.44
C ALA A 266 -7.25 -40.84 -1.26
N GLY A 267 -7.66 -41.51 -2.34
CA GLY A 267 -8.26 -42.85 -2.30
C GLY A 267 -7.34 -43.90 -1.67
N LEU A 268 -6.04 -43.86 -1.99
CA LEU A 268 -5.04 -44.73 -1.35
C LEU A 268 -4.90 -44.44 0.15
N LEU A 269 -4.85 -43.16 0.54
CA LEU A 269 -4.82 -42.76 1.95
C LEU A 269 -6.06 -43.25 2.69
N ILE A 270 -7.26 -43.01 2.16
CA ILE A 270 -8.52 -43.47 2.76
C ILE A 270 -8.52 -44.99 2.90
N LYS A 271 -8.11 -45.73 1.87
CA LYS A 271 -8.08 -47.20 1.89
C LYS A 271 -7.11 -47.78 2.93
N TYR A 272 -5.93 -47.20 3.10
CA TYR A 272 -4.89 -47.76 3.99
C TYR A 272 -4.86 -47.16 5.40
N THR A 273 -5.27 -45.90 5.58
CA THR A 273 -5.20 -45.19 6.88
C THR A 273 -6.56 -44.86 7.47
N GLY A 274 -7.64 -44.98 6.69
CA GLY A 274 -8.99 -44.56 7.10
C GLY A 274 -9.15 -43.03 7.21
N TRP A 275 -8.20 -42.25 6.67
CA TRP A 275 -8.22 -40.80 6.81
C TRP A 275 -9.19 -40.13 5.82
N VAL A 276 -10.48 -40.21 6.13
CA VAL A 276 -11.56 -39.82 5.18
C VAL A 276 -11.59 -38.31 4.87
N LEU A 277 -10.98 -37.48 5.73
CA LEU A 277 -10.74 -36.05 5.47
C LEU A 277 -9.81 -35.79 4.28
N ALA A 278 -9.07 -36.79 3.81
CA ALA A 278 -8.17 -36.64 2.67
C ALA A 278 -8.91 -36.18 1.39
N ASP A 279 -10.14 -36.64 1.14
CA ASP A 279 -10.94 -36.27 -0.04
C ASP A 279 -11.30 -34.76 -0.08
N PRO A 280 -12.01 -34.19 0.91
CA PRO A 280 -12.35 -32.77 0.89
C PRO A 280 -11.11 -31.87 0.96
N LEU A 281 -10.04 -32.26 1.67
CA LEU A 281 -8.78 -31.52 1.67
C LEU A 281 -8.10 -31.52 0.31
N CYS A 282 -8.13 -32.65 -0.39
CA CYS A 282 -7.63 -32.78 -1.76
C CYS A 282 -8.41 -31.86 -2.72
N THR A 283 -9.74 -31.84 -2.60
CA THR A 283 -10.62 -30.93 -3.37
C THR A 283 -10.30 -29.46 -3.10
N LEU A 284 -10.08 -29.08 -1.84
CA LEU A 284 -9.70 -27.70 -1.47
C LEU A 284 -8.34 -27.31 -2.07
N LEU A 285 -7.35 -28.20 -1.99
CA LEU A 285 -6.01 -27.97 -2.56
C LEU A 285 -6.08 -27.75 -4.07
N PHE A 286 -6.84 -28.59 -4.79
CA PHE A 286 -6.99 -28.44 -6.24
C PHE A 286 -7.82 -27.23 -6.64
N SER A 287 -8.85 -26.86 -5.86
CA SER A 287 -9.60 -25.63 -6.09
C SER A 287 -8.68 -24.40 -6.09
N VAL A 288 -7.73 -24.36 -5.16
CA VAL A 288 -6.72 -23.30 -5.10
C VAL A 288 -5.75 -23.38 -6.28
N LEU A 289 -5.27 -24.58 -6.63
CA LEU A 289 -4.33 -24.79 -7.73
C LEU A 289 -4.92 -24.35 -9.07
N VAL A 290 -6.16 -24.76 -9.37
CA VAL A 290 -6.89 -24.38 -10.60
C VAL A 290 -7.07 -22.87 -10.66
N MET A 291 -7.42 -22.22 -9.55
CA MET A 291 -7.54 -20.76 -9.51
C MET A 291 -6.19 -20.08 -9.78
N LEU A 292 -5.08 -20.57 -9.20
CA LEU A 292 -3.74 -20.00 -9.40
C LEU A 292 -3.19 -20.19 -10.82
N THR A 293 -3.50 -21.30 -11.49
CA THR A 293 -3.05 -21.52 -12.88
C THR A 293 -3.89 -20.74 -13.87
N THR A 294 -5.21 -20.65 -13.66
CA THR A 294 -6.13 -19.96 -14.58
C THR A 294 -6.17 -18.44 -14.43
N ILE A 295 -5.83 -17.88 -13.25
CA ILE A 295 -5.78 -16.41 -13.06
C ILE A 295 -4.81 -15.72 -14.01
N HIS A 296 -3.73 -16.41 -14.40
CA HIS A 296 -2.77 -15.92 -15.39
C HIS A 296 -3.41 -15.81 -16.77
N VAL A 297 -4.27 -16.77 -17.15
CA VAL A 297 -5.02 -16.73 -18.41
C VAL A 297 -6.04 -15.60 -18.39
N ILE A 298 -6.77 -15.42 -17.28
CA ILE A 298 -7.71 -14.29 -17.12
C ILE A 298 -6.98 -12.95 -17.24
N LYS A 299 -5.81 -12.81 -16.62
CA LYS A 299 -5.00 -11.59 -16.71
C LYS A 299 -4.64 -11.26 -18.15
N ASP A 300 -4.19 -12.24 -18.94
CA ASP A 300 -3.88 -12.06 -20.35
C ASP A 300 -5.13 -11.67 -21.16
N VAL A 301 -6.26 -12.35 -20.94
CA VAL A 301 -7.54 -12.05 -21.60
C VAL A 301 -8.02 -10.63 -21.26
N LEU A 302 -8.05 -10.27 -19.98
CA LEU A 302 -8.47 -8.95 -19.51
C LEU A 302 -7.54 -7.86 -20.03
N SER A 303 -6.23 -8.11 -20.07
CA SER A 303 -5.25 -7.19 -20.65
C SER A 303 -5.57 -6.86 -22.11
N ILE A 304 -5.95 -7.86 -22.92
CA ILE A 304 -6.35 -7.66 -24.31
C ILE A 304 -7.70 -6.93 -24.40
N LEU A 305 -8.68 -7.29 -23.56
CA LEU A 305 -9.99 -6.63 -23.52
C LEU A 305 -9.90 -5.16 -23.07
N MET A 306 -8.94 -4.84 -22.20
CA MET A 306 -8.62 -3.48 -21.75
C MET A 306 -7.72 -2.71 -22.72
N GLU A 307 -7.43 -3.26 -23.91
CA GLU A 307 -6.63 -2.60 -24.94
C GLU A 307 -5.19 -2.29 -24.50
N ALA A 308 -4.61 -3.16 -23.66
CA ALA A 308 -3.23 -3.01 -23.22
C ALA A 308 -2.23 -3.26 -24.36
N ILE A 309 -1.01 -2.75 -24.16
CA ILE A 309 0.13 -3.02 -25.03
C ILE A 309 0.50 -4.52 -24.98
N PRO A 310 0.80 -5.16 -26.12
CA PRO A 310 1.25 -6.55 -26.13
C PRO A 310 2.58 -6.71 -25.37
N PHE A 311 2.69 -7.78 -24.58
CA PHE A 311 3.76 -8.00 -23.61
C PHE A 311 5.19 -8.02 -24.18
N HIS A 312 5.35 -8.30 -25.48
CA HIS A 312 6.64 -8.37 -26.15
C HIS A 312 7.05 -7.03 -26.80
N ILE A 313 6.15 -6.03 -26.84
CA ILE A 313 6.43 -4.70 -27.38
C ILE A 313 6.69 -3.74 -26.22
N SER A 314 7.92 -3.25 -26.11
CA SER A 314 8.25 -2.19 -25.16
C SER A 314 7.83 -0.83 -25.72
N TYR A 315 7.02 -0.10 -24.94
CA TYR A 315 6.62 1.27 -25.28
C TYR A 315 7.82 2.18 -25.52
N GLU A 316 8.85 2.07 -24.68
CA GLU A 316 10.07 2.88 -24.78
C GLU A 316 10.86 2.56 -26.05
N THR A 317 10.98 1.28 -26.40
CA THR A 317 11.67 0.86 -27.62
C THR A 317 10.94 1.38 -28.85
N VAL A 318 9.60 1.30 -28.90
CA VAL A 318 8.81 1.88 -30.01
C VAL A 318 9.01 3.39 -30.08
N LYS A 319 8.92 4.09 -28.93
CA LYS A 319 9.10 5.53 -28.85
C LYS A 319 10.48 5.96 -29.36
N LEU A 320 11.54 5.31 -28.91
CA LEU A 320 12.92 5.60 -29.34
C LEU A 320 13.14 5.29 -30.83
N THR A 321 12.62 4.17 -31.33
CA THR A 321 12.73 3.83 -32.75
C THR A 321 12.00 4.86 -33.63
N LEU A 322 10.84 5.35 -33.19
CA LEU A 322 10.11 6.39 -33.91
C LEU A 322 10.79 7.77 -33.83
N LEU A 323 11.42 8.11 -32.70
CA LEU A 323 12.24 9.33 -32.57
C LEU A 323 13.52 9.28 -33.41
N ASN A 324 14.02 8.07 -33.70
CA ASN A 324 15.17 7.87 -34.58
C ASN A 324 14.83 7.95 -36.08
N ILE A 325 13.56 8.16 -36.44
CA ILE A 325 13.21 8.45 -37.84
C ILE A 325 13.68 9.88 -38.15
N ASP A 326 14.43 10.05 -39.23
CA ASP A 326 14.90 11.37 -39.68
C ASP A 326 13.74 12.38 -39.69
N ASP A 327 14.05 13.60 -39.26
CA ASP A 327 13.13 14.73 -39.18
C ASP A 327 12.04 14.70 -38.09
N VAL A 328 11.93 13.62 -37.30
CA VAL A 328 11.01 13.55 -36.15
C VAL A 328 11.63 14.23 -34.93
N THR A 329 11.06 15.36 -34.52
CA THR A 329 11.50 16.13 -33.32
C THR A 329 10.80 15.68 -32.05
N GLY A 330 9.56 15.18 -32.16
CA GLY A 330 8.72 14.87 -31.02
C GLY A 330 7.69 13.78 -31.32
N ILE A 331 7.16 13.18 -30.26
CA ILE A 331 6.08 12.18 -30.36
C ILE A 331 5.00 12.50 -29.34
N HIS A 332 3.77 12.55 -29.81
CA HIS A 332 2.57 12.74 -29.03
C HIS A 332 1.60 11.56 -29.23
N SER A 333 0.77 11.29 -28.23
CA SER A 333 -0.36 10.35 -28.34
C SER A 333 -0.01 8.95 -28.88
N LEU A 334 1.20 8.44 -28.65
CA LEU A 334 1.56 7.07 -29.00
C LEU A 334 0.70 6.08 -28.21
N ARG A 335 -0.12 5.31 -28.92
CA ARG A 335 -1.03 4.28 -28.41
C ARG A 335 -0.72 2.96 -29.10
N LEU A 336 -0.52 1.93 -28.30
CA LEU A 336 -0.23 0.57 -28.76
C LEU A 336 -1.20 -0.37 -28.04
N TRP A 337 -1.95 -1.18 -28.79
CA TRP A 337 -2.93 -2.09 -28.22
C TRP A 337 -3.05 -3.39 -29.03
N SER A 338 -3.65 -4.41 -28.45
CA SER A 338 -3.91 -5.69 -29.12
C SER A 338 -5.41 -5.94 -29.29
N LEU A 339 -5.83 -6.41 -30.48
CA LEU A 339 -7.18 -6.93 -30.72
C LEU A 339 -7.29 -8.44 -30.46
N SER A 340 -6.18 -9.16 -30.65
CA SER A 340 -5.98 -10.56 -30.29
C SER A 340 -4.48 -10.83 -30.06
N MET A 341 -4.11 -12.08 -29.79
CA MET A 341 -2.70 -12.47 -29.57
C MET A 341 -1.79 -12.20 -30.78
N GLU A 342 -2.34 -12.19 -32.00
CA GLU A 342 -1.57 -11.99 -33.25
C GLU A 342 -1.89 -10.66 -33.95
N LYS A 343 -2.91 -9.92 -33.51
CA LYS A 343 -3.41 -8.71 -34.18
C LYS A 343 -3.15 -7.48 -33.33
N HIS A 344 -1.97 -6.88 -33.51
CA HIS A 344 -1.55 -5.66 -32.81
C HIS A 344 -1.86 -4.39 -33.61
N CYS A 345 -2.12 -3.31 -32.90
CA CYS A 345 -2.49 -2.02 -33.47
C CYS A 345 -1.65 -0.90 -32.86
N ALA A 346 -1.35 0.12 -33.66
CA ALA A 346 -0.60 1.29 -33.26
C ALA A 346 -1.23 2.58 -33.81
N SER A 347 -1.23 3.63 -33.00
CA SER A 347 -1.58 4.99 -33.42
C SER A 347 -0.58 5.98 -32.82
N VAL A 348 -0.09 6.93 -33.59
CA VAL A 348 0.92 7.89 -33.12
C VAL A 348 0.80 9.23 -33.83
N HIS A 349 1.09 10.33 -33.11
CA HIS A 349 1.25 11.66 -33.67
C HIS A 349 2.74 12.03 -33.61
N LEU A 350 3.37 12.23 -34.77
CA LEU A 350 4.77 12.63 -34.87
C LEU A 350 4.86 14.13 -35.06
N GLU A 351 5.81 14.75 -34.38
CA GLU A 351 6.19 16.14 -34.62
C GLU A 351 7.42 16.15 -35.52
N ILE A 352 7.37 16.95 -36.58
CA ILE A 352 8.44 17.05 -37.57
C ILE A 352 8.95 18.47 -37.76
N THR A 353 10.17 18.60 -38.27
CA THR A 353 10.74 19.88 -38.69
C THR A 353 9.91 20.52 -39.82
N GLU A 354 9.96 21.86 -39.93
CA GLU A 354 9.18 22.57 -40.96
C GLU A 354 9.56 22.15 -42.39
N ASP A 355 10.83 21.78 -42.59
CA ASP A 355 11.42 21.41 -43.88
C ASP A 355 11.16 19.95 -44.28
N ALA A 356 10.64 19.13 -43.36
CA ALA A 356 10.46 17.70 -43.57
C ALA A 356 9.33 17.36 -44.55
N ASP A 357 9.55 16.28 -45.31
CA ASP A 357 8.53 15.65 -46.14
C ASP A 357 7.66 14.71 -45.30
N PHE A 358 6.41 15.10 -45.09
CA PHE A 358 5.46 14.34 -44.29
C PHE A 358 5.17 12.95 -44.87
N GLU A 359 5.23 12.75 -46.20
CA GLU A 359 4.96 11.46 -46.84
C GLU A 359 6.07 10.44 -46.55
N VAL A 360 7.33 10.90 -46.56
CA VAL A 360 8.50 10.08 -46.23
C VAL A 360 8.47 9.66 -44.76
N VAL A 361 8.11 10.58 -43.86
CA VAL A 361 8.04 10.28 -42.41
C VAL A 361 6.91 9.29 -42.11
N ILE A 362 5.72 9.49 -42.68
CA ILE A 362 4.57 8.57 -42.50
C ILE A 362 4.90 7.17 -43.04
N SER A 363 5.49 7.08 -44.24
CA SER A 363 5.82 5.78 -44.85
C SER A 363 6.89 5.02 -44.06
N ARG A 364 7.92 5.71 -43.54
CA ARG A 364 8.94 5.12 -42.66
C ARG A 364 8.34 4.64 -41.34
N ALA A 365 7.53 5.48 -40.68
CA ALA A 365 6.88 5.12 -39.43
C ALA A 365 5.94 3.91 -39.58
N ASN A 366 5.14 3.87 -40.66
CA ASN A 366 4.30 2.71 -40.99
C ASN A 366 5.12 1.44 -41.20
N LYS A 367 6.21 1.53 -41.96
CA LYS A 367 7.09 0.40 -42.24
C LYS A 367 7.73 -0.16 -40.97
N VAL A 368 8.28 0.71 -40.12
CA VAL A 368 8.88 0.34 -38.83
C VAL A 368 7.86 -0.38 -37.94
N LEU A 369 6.66 0.20 -37.77
CA LEU A 369 5.63 -0.39 -36.91
C LEU A 369 5.12 -1.74 -37.44
N LYS A 370 4.96 -1.90 -38.76
CA LYS A 370 4.53 -3.18 -39.37
C LYS A 370 5.63 -4.24 -39.33
N GLU A 371 6.82 -3.94 -39.86
CA GLU A 371 7.89 -4.94 -40.07
C GLU A 371 8.65 -5.27 -38.78
N GLN A 372 8.96 -4.27 -37.95
CA GLN A 372 9.81 -4.47 -36.77
C GLN A 372 9.00 -4.86 -35.53
N PHE A 373 7.78 -4.33 -35.39
CA PHE A 373 6.94 -4.53 -34.21
C PHE A 373 5.70 -5.41 -34.49
N GLY A 374 5.45 -5.82 -35.74
CA GLY A 374 4.32 -6.68 -36.08
C GLY A 374 2.94 -6.02 -35.91
N CYS A 375 2.86 -4.69 -35.95
CA CYS A 375 1.59 -3.97 -35.86
C CYS A 375 0.79 -4.18 -37.16
N PHE A 376 -0.29 -4.96 -37.07
CA PHE A 376 -1.20 -5.25 -38.17
C PHE A 376 -1.95 -3.99 -38.67
N PHE A 377 -2.38 -3.12 -37.76
CA PHE A 377 -3.04 -1.85 -38.09
C PHE A 377 -2.25 -0.68 -37.53
N VAL A 378 -1.90 0.27 -38.39
CA VAL A 378 -1.08 1.44 -38.01
C VAL A 378 -1.73 2.72 -38.52
N SER A 379 -1.80 3.73 -37.66
CA SER A 379 -2.24 5.08 -38.00
C SER A 379 -1.22 6.11 -37.53
N VAL A 380 -0.62 6.83 -38.47
CA VAL A 380 0.38 7.87 -38.19
C VAL A 380 -0.19 9.23 -38.58
N GLN A 381 -0.20 10.17 -37.65
CA GLN A 381 -0.49 11.57 -37.89
C GLN A 381 0.77 12.40 -37.70
N VAL A 382 0.89 13.53 -38.39
CA VAL A 382 2.11 14.35 -38.37
C VAL A 382 1.75 15.83 -38.20
N ASN A 383 2.45 16.51 -37.29
CA ASN A 383 2.36 17.95 -37.04
C ASN A 383 3.72 18.60 -37.28
N LYS A 384 3.75 19.77 -37.94
CA LYS A 384 4.99 20.55 -38.08
C LYS A 384 5.19 21.42 -36.84
N THR A 385 6.34 21.30 -36.18
CA THR A 385 6.74 22.20 -35.09
C THR A 385 7.21 23.52 -35.69
N LYS A 386 6.59 24.64 -35.30
CA LYS A 386 7.24 25.95 -35.44
C LYS A 386 8.43 25.94 -34.49
N VAL A 387 9.65 25.97 -35.02
CA VAL A 387 10.85 26.12 -34.20
C VAL A 387 10.70 27.43 -33.43
N MET A 388 10.42 27.35 -32.12
CA MET A 388 10.64 28.47 -31.20
C MET A 388 12.14 28.75 -31.24
N PHE A 389 12.48 30.01 -31.53
CA PHE A 389 13.81 30.47 -31.89
C PHE A 389 14.93 29.85 -31.03
N LYS A 390 15.97 29.36 -31.73
CA LYS A 390 17.24 28.87 -31.18
C LYS A 390 18.02 30.02 -30.54
N GLU A 391 18.72 29.68 -29.47
CA GLU A 391 19.83 30.28 -28.70
C GLU A 391 20.48 31.64 -29.08
N GLU A 392 20.27 32.21 -30.27
CA GLU A 392 20.85 33.50 -30.66
C GLU A 392 20.20 34.72 -29.96
N GLU A 393 19.00 34.60 -29.39
CA GLU A 393 18.45 35.66 -28.52
C GLU A 393 18.98 35.61 -27.07
N ILE A 394 19.62 34.52 -26.63
CA ILE A 394 20.11 34.38 -25.24
C ILE A 394 21.39 35.19 -25.01
N GLU A 395 22.23 35.41 -26.03
CA GLU A 395 23.44 36.24 -25.89
C GLU A 395 23.17 37.75 -25.89
N SER A 396 21.93 38.19 -26.12
CA SER A 396 21.60 39.62 -26.24
C SER A 396 20.90 40.22 -25.03
N ILE A 397 20.71 39.49 -23.93
CA ILE A 397 20.37 40.11 -22.64
C ILE A 397 21.68 40.63 -22.04
N PRO A 398 21.96 41.95 -22.10
CA PRO A 398 23.15 42.48 -21.45
C PRO A 398 23.00 42.24 -19.94
N PRO A 399 24.09 42.01 -19.18
CA PRO A 399 24.02 41.99 -17.72
C PRO A 399 23.89 43.44 -17.24
N SER A 400 22.78 44.10 -17.58
CA SER A 400 22.42 45.41 -17.08
C SER A 400 21.82 45.23 -15.69
N ASN A 401 22.67 45.23 -14.66
CA ASN A 401 22.29 45.40 -13.25
C ASN A 401 21.11 44.52 -12.74
N VAL A 402 20.96 43.30 -13.24
CA VAL A 402 19.94 42.34 -12.78
C VAL A 402 20.40 41.74 -11.45
N ASN A 403 20.38 42.53 -10.38
CA ASN A 403 20.72 42.04 -9.04
C ASN A 403 19.67 41.05 -8.50
N SER A 404 18.50 40.93 -9.13
CA SER A 404 17.40 40.03 -8.72
C SER A 404 16.80 39.33 -9.93
N ILE A 405 16.71 37.99 -9.87
CA ILE A 405 16.14 37.15 -10.94
C ILE A 405 14.81 36.57 -10.45
N ALA A 406 13.73 36.76 -11.21
CA ALA A 406 12.43 36.14 -10.90
C ALA A 406 12.43 34.64 -11.23
N VAL A 407 11.49 33.87 -10.67
CA VAL A 407 11.47 32.40 -10.84
C VAL A 407 11.32 31.96 -12.30
N ASP A 408 10.55 32.69 -13.10
CA ASP A 408 10.38 32.41 -14.53
C ASP A 408 11.69 32.60 -15.31
N GLU A 409 12.40 33.71 -15.07
CA GLU A 409 13.72 33.95 -15.64
C GLU A 409 14.74 32.91 -15.16
N PHE A 410 14.70 32.56 -13.87
CA PHE A 410 15.57 31.56 -13.27
C PHE A 410 15.35 30.17 -13.88
N ASP A 411 14.08 29.76 -14.04
CA ASP A 411 13.73 28.46 -14.62
C ASP A 411 14.21 28.33 -16.08
N ILE A 412 14.14 29.43 -16.85
CA ILE A 412 14.65 29.48 -18.23
C ILE A 412 16.18 29.42 -18.22
N LEU A 413 16.83 30.28 -17.43
CA LEU A 413 18.29 30.39 -17.37
C LEU A 413 18.96 29.06 -16.96
N TYR A 414 18.34 28.31 -16.05
CA TYR A 414 18.88 27.05 -15.52
C TYR A 414 18.17 25.79 -16.06
N ASN A 415 17.35 25.91 -17.12
CA ASN A 415 16.66 24.79 -17.76
C ASN A 415 15.90 23.88 -16.78
N TYR A 416 14.93 24.45 -16.06
CA TYR A 416 14.11 23.72 -15.09
C TYR A 416 13.24 22.63 -15.76
N ASN A 417 13.42 21.37 -15.36
CA ASN A 417 12.64 20.24 -15.84
C ASN A 417 11.44 19.95 -14.91
N TYR A 418 10.23 20.13 -15.42
CA TYR A 418 9.02 19.71 -14.71
C TYR A 418 8.98 18.17 -14.56
N VAL A 419 8.89 17.69 -13.31
CA VAL A 419 8.71 16.27 -13.04
C VAL A 419 7.23 15.92 -13.22
N ASN A 420 6.90 15.19 -14.29
CA ASN A 420 5.58 14.59 -14.41
C ASN A 420 5.33 13.67 -13.21
N LYS A 421 4.43 14.08 -12.31
CA LYS A 421 4.10 13.31 -11.12
C LYS A 421 3.49 11.98 -11.57
N LYS A 422 4.11 10.87 -11.15
CA LYS A 422 3.54 9.54 -11.33
C LYS A 422 2.14 9.54 -10.75
N THR A 423 1.17 9.09 -11.54
CA THR A 423 -0.19 8.91 -11.05
C THR A 423 -0.18 7.82 -9.96
N LEU A 424 -1.16 7.84 -9.07
CA LEU A 424 -1.33 6.74 -8.10
C LEU A 424 -1.43 5.37 -8.82
N PHE A 425 -1.96 5.37 -10.04
CA PHE A 425 -1.95 4.23 -10.94
C PHE A 425 -0.54 3.83 -11.38
N ASP A 426 0.33 4.76 -11.76
CA ASP A 426 1.73 4.45 -12.10
C ASP A 426 2.51 3.89 -10.90
N GLU A 427 2.22 4.36 -9.68
CA GLU A 427 2.78 3.78 -8.46
C GLU A 427 2.27 2.35 -8.23
N ILE A 428 0.96 2.11 -8.30
CA ILE A 428 0.38 0.76 -8.21
C ILE A 428 0.93 -0.15 -9.31
N LEU A 429 1.00 0.34 -10.55
CA LEU A 429 1.51 -0.41 -11.70
C LEU A 429 2.99 -0.74 -11.53
N SER A 430 3.80 0.17 -10.97
CA SER A 430 5.20 -0.11 -10.65
C SER A 430 5.36 -1.18 -9.57
N LEU A 431 4.44 -1.23 -8.60
CA LEU A 431 4.38 -2.29 -7.60
C LEU A 431 4.01 -3.63 -8.26
N LEU A 432 3.05 -3.64 -9.17
CA LEU A 432 2.61 -4.84 -9.89
C LEU A 432 3.63 -5.33 -10.92
N ARG A 433 4.33 -4.43 -11.62
CA ARG A 433 5.36 -4.75 -12.63
C ARG A 433 6.53 -5.53 -12.01
N ASN A 434 6.85 -5.27 -10.75
CA ASN A 434 7.87 -6.01 -10.01
C ASN A 434 7.51 -7.50 -9.81
N TYR A 435 6.27 -7.93 -10.00
CA TYR A 435 5.85 -9.34 -9.86
C TYR A 435 5.89 -10.16 -11.16
N SER A 436 6.36 -9.59 -12.28
CA SER A 436 6.27 -10.25 -13.60
C SER A 436 7.50 -11.08 -14.01
N ASN A 437 8.62 -11.04 -13.27
CA ASN A 437 9.88 -11.68 -13.69
C ASN A 437 10.28 -12.86 -12.80
N ARG A 438 11.06 -13.83 -13.31
CA ARG A 438 11.56 -14.98 -12.54
C ARG A 438 12.42 -14.57 -11.33
N GLU A 439 13.22 -13.51 -11.45
CA GLU A 439 13.91 -12.87 -10.31
C GLU A 439 12.95 -12.33 -9.26
N SER A 440 11.70 -11.99 -9.64
CA SER A 440 10.69 -11.56 -8.67
C SER A 440 10.21 -12.69 -7.77
N LEU A 441 10.22 -13.93 -8.26
CA LEU A 441 9.82 -15.10 -7.48
C LEU A 441 10.87 -15.41 -6.41
N ASP A 442 12.15 -15.40 -6.75
CA ASP A 442 13.22 -15.55 -5.76
C ASP A 442 13.24 -14.38 -4.76
N ASN A 443 13.02 -13.15 -5.24
CA ASN A 443 12.86 -11.98 -4.38
C ASN A 443 11.59 -12.04 -3.51
N LEU A 444 10.53 -12.69 -3.97
CA LEU A 444 9.28 -12.89 -3.22
C LEU A 444 9.50 -13.96 -2.14
N MET A 445 10.11 -15.09 -2.49
CA MET A 445 10.43 -16.17 -1.56
C MET A 445 11.37 -15.71 -0.46
N THR A 446 12.41 -14.93 -0.80
CA THR A 446 13.32 -14.35 0.21
C THR A 446 12.70 -13.24 1.05
N LYS A 447 11.63 -12.57 0.56
CA LYS A 447 10.85 -11.63 1.35
C LYS A 447 9.92 -12.35 2.33
N ILE A 448 9.18 -13.37 1.88
CA ILE A 448 8.23 -14.12 2.70
C ILE A 448 8.95 -15.03 3.72
N PHE A 449 10.05 -15.66 3.31
CA PHE A 449 10.87 -16.55 4.13
C PHE A 449 12.31 -16.02 4.28
N PRO A 450 12.55 -14.95 5.06
CA PRO A 450 13.89 -14.40 5.26
C PRO A 450 14.90 -15.40 5.83
N PHE A 451 14.42 -16.44 6.53
CA PHE A 451 15.24 -17.54 7.04
C PHE A 451 16.10 -18.21 5.95
N LEU A 452 15.62 -18.31 4.71
CA LEU A 452 16.39 -18.88 3.59
C LEU A 452 17.67 -18.07 3.32
N LYS A 453 17.60 -16.75 3.47
CA LYS A 453 18.77 -15.87 3.35
C LYS A 453 19.70 -15.99 4.56
N CYS A 454 19.13 -16.25 5.74
CA CYS A 454 19.89 -16.49 6.96
C CYS A 454 20.74 -17.75 6.84
N ILE A 455 20.14 -18.88 6.45
CA ILE A 455 20.83 -20.17 6.36
C ILE A 455 21.88 -20.20 5.24
N SER A 456 21.61 -19.55 4.11
CA SER A 456 22.53 -19.47 2.97
C SER A 456 23.81 -18.70 3.29
N ASN A 457 23.72 -17.64 4.11
CA ASN A 457 24.85 -16.80 4.51
C ASN A 457 25.43 -17.18 5.89
N TYR A 458 25.09 -18.36 6.42
CA TYR A 458 25.46 -18.72 7.79
C TYR A 458 26.91 -19.20 7.91
N ASN A 459 27.76 -18.42 8.59
CA ASN A 459 29.12 -18.85 8.92
C ASN A 459 29.15 -19.61 10.25
N TYR A 460 29.14 -20.94 10.18
CA TYR A 460 29.10 -21.80 11.37
C TYR A 460 30.30 -21.60 12.32
N LYS A 461 31.50 -21.26 11.81
CA LYS A 461 32.70 -21.13 12.67
C LYS A 461 32.61 -19.94 13.62
N GLU A 462 32.04 -18.85 13.15
CA GLU A 462 31.94 -17.60 13.91
C GLU A 462 30.61 -17.47 14.65
N SER A 463 29.51 -17.91 14.02
CA SER A 463 28.15 -17.63 14.51
C SER A 463 27.59 -18.70 15.43
N LEU A 464 27.96 -19.98 15.25
CA LEU A 464 27.31 -21.11 15.92
C LEU A 464 27.46 -21.06 17.44
N SER A 465 28.67 -20.80 17.93
CA SER A 465 28.92 -20.74 19.38
C SER A 465 28.13 -19.60 20.05
N GLY A 466 28.06 -18.44 19.40
CA GLY A 466 27.28 -17.29 19.88
C GLY A 466 25.77 -17.56 19.85
N ASP A 467 25.25 -18.15 18.77
CA ASP A 467 23.82 -18.46 18.64
C ASP A 467 23.37 -19.56 19.61
N ILE A 468 24.19 -20.58 19.88
CA ILE A 468 23.91 -21.61 20.90
C ILE A 468 23.83 -20.97 22.29
N ILE A 469 24.87 -20.22 22.69
CA ILE A 469 24.93 -19.61 24.02
C ILE A 469 23.77 -18.65 24.22
N ALA A 470 23.49 -17.80 23.23
CA ALA A 470 22.40 -16.85 23.29
C ALA A 470 21.03 -17.54 23.31
N GLY A 471 20.79 -18.51 22.44
CA GLY A 471 19.52 -19.23 22.37
C GLY A 471 19.20 -20.03 23.63
N VAL A 472 20.18 -20.74 24.20
CA VAL A 472 20.00 -21.45 25.47
C VAL A 472 19.75 -20.46 26.61
N THR A 473 20.51 -19.36 26.68
CA THR A 473 20.35 -18.35 27.75
C THR A 473 18.98 -17.65 27.67
N VAL A 474 18.53 -17.30 26.46
CA VAL A 474 17.19 -16.74 26.24
C VAL A 474 16.12 -17.76 26.59
N GLY A 475 16.25 -19.02 26.19
CA GLY A 475 15.32 -20.09 26.55
C GLY A 475 15.17 -20.28 28.06
N ILE A 476 16.29 -20.29 28.79
CA ILE A 476 16.31 -20.37 30.25
C ILE A 476 15.53 -19.22 30.90
N VAL A 477 15.60 -18.01 30.35
CA VAL A 477 14.84 -16.84 30.85
C VAL A 477 13.38 -16.86 30.40
N VAL A 478 13.09 -17.39 29.21
CA VAL A 478 11.74 -17.48 28.65
C VAL A 478 10.87 -18.46 29.42
N ILE A 479 11.39 -19.62 29.83
CA ILE A 479 10.61 -20.68 30.51
C ILE A 479 9.88 -20.14 31.77
N PRO A 480 10.55 -19.51 32.76
CA PRO A 480 9.87 -18.92 33.91
C PRO A 480 8.85 -17.84 33.53
N GLN A 481 9.21 -16.97 32.59
CA GLN A 481 8.34 -15.88 32.15
C GLN A 481 7.07 -16.41 31.49
N ALA A 482 7.21 -17.41 30.63
CA ALA A 482 6.13 -18.06 29.89
C ALA A 482 5.07 -18.65 30.82
N LEU A 483 5.50 -19.45 31.79
CA LEU A 483 4.62 -20.04 32.83
C LEU A 483 3.88 -18.93 33.59
N SER A 484 4.60 -17.88 33.93
CA SER A 484 4.05 -16.78 34.72
C SER A 484 3.06 -15.92 33.92
N TYR A 485 3.35 -15.61 32.66
CA TYR A 485 2.47 -14.75 31.84
C TYR A 485 1.18 -15.44 31.42
N ALA A 486 1.11 -16.77 31.40
CA ALA A 486 -0.16 -17.49 31.22
C ALA A 486 -1.17 -17.22 32.35
N LEU A 487 -0.70 -16.93 33.57
CA LEU A 487 -1.58 -16.53 34.68
C LEU A 487 -2.30 -15.20 34.40
N LEU A 488 -1.70 -14.31 33.59
CA LEU A 488 -2.34 -13.05 33.20
C LEU A 488 -3.46 -13.26 32.16
N THR A 489 -3.39 -14.35 31.38
CA THR A 489 -4.43 -14.69 30.39
C THR A 489 -5.59 -15.49 31.02
N ASN A 490 -5.53 -15.82 32.31
CA ASN A 490 -6.47 -16.69 33.01
C ASN A 490 -6.59 -18.10 32.40
N VAL A 491 -5.45 -18.65 31.92
CA VAL A 491 -5.32 -20.03 31.43
C VAL A 491 -4.19 -20.72 32.18
N ASP A 492 -4.11 -22.05 32.06
CA ASP A 492 -3.10 -22.82 32.77
C ASP A 492 -1.66 -22.45 32.35
N PRO A 493 -0.69 -22.51 33.28
CA PRO A 493 0.70 -22.14 33.01
C PRO A 493 1.34 -22.83 31.80
N VAL A 494 0.93 -24.07 31.50
CA VAL A 494 1.48 -24.87 30.40
C VAL A 494 1.32 -24.21 29.04
N TYR A 495 0.19 -23.51 28.80
CA TYR A 495 -0.06 -22.81 27.55
C TYR A 495 0.93 -21.68 27.30
N GLY A 496 1.58 -21.17 28.36
CA GLY A 496 2.70 -20.25 28.22
C GLY A 496 3.92 -20.87 27.53
N LEU A 497 4.22 -22.14 27.83
CA LEU A 497 5.31 -22.87 27.19
C LEU A 497 5.00 -23.13 25.71
N TYR A 498 3.78 -23.56 25.37
CA TYR A 498 3.36 -23.73 23.98
C TYR A 498 3.42 -22.41 23.21
N THR A 499 2.89 -21.34 23.79
CA THR A 499 2.92 -20.00 23.21
C THR A 499 4.35 -19.54 22.93
N SER A 500 5.29 -19.81 23.85
CA SER A 500 6.71 -19.45 23.65
C SER A 500 7.39 -20.32 22.59
N PHE A 501 7.08 -21.61 22.55
CA PHE A 501 7.63 -22.55 21.57
C PHE A 501 7.21 -22.16 20.14
N PHE A 502 5.91 -22.07 19.87
CA PHE A 502 5.39 -21.80 18.53
C PHE A 502 5.68 -20.37 18.07
N ALA A 503 5.65 -19.39 18.97
CA ALA A 503 6.03 -18.02 18.63
C ALA A 503 7.49 -17.92 18.18
N ALA A 504 8.42 -18.53 18.90
CA ALA A 504 9.83 -18.52 18.53
C ALA A 504 10.09 -19.32 17.24
N LEU A 505 9.45 -20.49 17.09
CA LEU A 505 9.59 -21.36 15.92
C LEU A 505 9.14 -20.67 14.63
N PHE A 506 7.91 -20.14 14.60
CA PHE A 506 7.39 -19.50 13.39
C PHE A 506 8.02 -18.13 13.14
N TYR A 507 8.31 -17.34 14.17
CA TYR A 507 8.96 -16.03 13.97
C TYR A 507 10.36 -16.16 13.38
N MET A 508 11.13 -17.19 13.76
CA MET A 508 12.43 -17.49 13.15
C MET A 508 12.33 -17.68 11.63
N ILE A 509 11.21 -18.20 11.14
CA ILE A 509 10.98 -18.50 9.71
C ILE A 509 10.59 -17.23 8.94
N PHE A 510 9.67 -16.42 9.49
CA PHE A 510 9.05 -15.29 8.78
C PHE A 510 9.65 -13.91 9.09
N GLY A 511 10.28 -13.75 10.26
CA GLY A 511 10.83 -12.47 10.73
C GLY A 511 12.05 -12.02 9.94
N THR A 512 12.27 -10.71 9.83
CA THR A 512 13.48 -10.11 9.23
C THR A 512 14.49 -9.63 10.28
N SER A 513 14.02 -9.34 11.49
CA SER A 513 14.88 -8.92 12.60
C SER A 513 15.71 -10.08 13.13
N LYS A 514 17.02 -9.87 13.27
CA LYS A 514 17.98 -10.93 13.66
C LYS A 514 17.92 -11.31 15.13
N PHE A 515 17.57 -10.37 16.00
CA PHE A 515 17.83 -10.49 17.44
C PHE A 515 16.57 -10.42 18.31
N ILE A 516 15.42 -10.15 17.70
CA ILE A 516 14.15 -10.05 18.44
C ILE A 516 13.72 -11.42 18.92
N SER A 517 13.40 -11.49 20.20
CA SER A 517 12.79 -12.66 20.84
C SER A 517 11.28 -12.43 20.97
N LEU A 518 10.52 -13.07 20.09
CA LEU A 518 9.05 -13.08 20.09
C LEU A 518 8.54 -14.14 21.09
N GLY A 519 7.53 -13.78 21.88
CA GLY A 519 6.87 -14.70 22.81
C GLY A 519 5.91 -14.00 23.76
N PRO A 520 5.44 -14.68 24.83
CA PRO A 520 4.59 -14.08 25.86
C PRO A 520 5.14 -12.76 26.40
N PHE A 521 4.28 -11.77 26.61
CA PHE A 521 4.68 -10.47 27.16
C PHE A 521 3.57 -9.91 28.06
N ALA A 522 3.95 -9.46 29.26
CA ALA A 522 3.02 -9.12 30.34
C ALA A 522 1.81 -8.28 29.92
N ILE A 523 2.02 -7.23 29.12
CA ILE A 523 0.95 -6.32 28.70
C ILE A 523 -0.04 -7.03 27.78
N VAL A 524 0.45 -7.74 26.76
CA VAL A 524 -0.39 -8.46 25.79
C VAL A 524 -1.10 -9.64 26.46
N SER A 525 -0.43 -10.35 27.36
CA SER A 525 -1.03 -11.43 28.15
C SER A 525 -2.16 -10.91 29.05
N LEU A 526 -1.97 -9.76 29.71
CA LEU A 526 -3.02 -9.14 30.52
C LEU A 526 -4.20 -8.68 29.66
N MET A 527 -3.95 -7.99 28.53
CA MET A 527 -5.01 -7.58 27.60
C MET A 527 -5.82 -8.78 27.10
N THR A 528 -5.15 -9.89 26.85
CA THR A 528 -5.79 -11.14 26.44
C THR A 528 -6.69 -11.71 27.54
N GLY A 529 -6.23 -11.70 28.79
CA GLY A 529 -7.04 -12.16 29.93
C GLY A 529 -8.28 -11.30 30.16
N VAL A 530 -8.14 -9.97 30.02
CA VAL A 530 -9.27 -9.02 30.08
C VAL A 530 -10.24 -9.25 28.91
N ALA A 531 -9.72 -9.37 27.68
CA ALA A 531 -10.53 -9.65 26.50
C ALA A 531 -11.31 -10.96 26.63
N ALA A 532 -10.66 -12.03 27.10
CA ALA A 532 -11.30 -13.32 27.31
C ALA A 532 -12.49 -13.21 28.29
N ASN A 533 -12.33 -12.49 29.40
CA ASN A 533 -13.42 -12.29 30.35
C ASN A 533 -14.55 -11.44 29.77
N ASN A 534 -14.23 -10.34 29.06
CA ASN A 534 -15.24 -9.52 28.40
C ASN A 534 -16.08 -10.35 27.41
N ILE A 535 -15.45 -11.26 26.67
CA ILE A 535 -16.13 -12.15 25.73
C ILE A 535 -17.01 -13.16 26.49
N VAL A 536 -16.50 -13.78 27.56
CA VAL A 536 -17.30 -14.68 28.41
C VAL A 536 -18.55 -13.97 28.93
N THR A 537 -18.40 -12.76 29.48
CA THR A 537 -19.53 -11.96 29.98
C THR A 537 -20.52 -11.62 28.89
N LYS A 538 -20.06 -11.22 27.70
CA LYS A 538 -20.95 -10.97 26.53
C LYS A 538 -21.76 -12.23 26.17
N LEU A 539 -21.12 -13.39 26.13
CA LEU A 539 -21.77 -14.66 25.83
C LEU A 539 -22.78 -15.07 26.92
N GLU A 540 -22.44 -14.87 28.20
CA GLU A 540 -23.35 -15.12 29.32
C GLU A 540 -24.58 -14.22 29.30
N VAL A 541 -24.41 -12.93 28.96
CA VAL A 541 -25.53 -11.99 28.81
C VAL A 541 -26.46 -12.44 27.69
N ILE A 542 -25.91 -12.77 26.51
CA ILE A 542 -26.71 -13.27 25.37
C ILE A 542 -27.47 -14.54 25.76
N LYS A 543 -26.78 -15.50 26.40
CA LYS A 543 -27.39 -16.74 26.90
C LYS A 543 -28.55 -16.46 27.85
N ASN A 544 -28.39 -15.50 28.75
CA ASN A 544 -29.45 -15.11 29.69
C ASN A 544 -30.60 -14.40 28.98
N THR A 545 -30.33 -13.57 27.97
CA THR A 545 -31.35 -12.90 27.16
C THR A 545 -32.18 -13.90 26.37
N GLU A 546 -31.56 -14.85 25.66
CA GLU A 546 -32.26 -15.91 24.93
C GLU A 546 -33.12 -16.78 25.86
N LYS A 547 -32.60 -17.08 27.05
CA LYS A 547 -33.33 -17.82 28.09
C LYS A 547 -34.57 -17.04 28.56
N VAL A 548 -34.47 -15.73 28.76
CA VAL A 548 -35.59 -14.87 29.17
C VAL A 548 -36.61 -14.73 28.04
N GLU A 549 -36.16 -14.54 26.81
CA GLU A 549 -37.02 -14.42 25.63
C GLU A 549 -37.84 -15.70 25.40
N TYR A 550 -37.23 -16.87 25.54
CA TYR A 550 -37.96 -18.15 25.46
C TYR A 550 -39.05 -18.26 26.54
N LEU A 551 -38.73 -17.88 27.79
CA LEU A 551 -39.70 -17.90 28.90
C LEU A 551 -40.83 -16.90 28.70
N GLN A 552 -40.57 -15.74 28.09
CA GLN A 552 -41.59 -14.74 27.77
C GLN A 552 -42.53 -15.21 26.66
N ILE A 553 -42.00 -15.83 25.60
CA ILE A 553 -42.81 -16.36 24.50
C ILE A 553 -43.74 -17.49 24.99
N HIS A 554 -43.27 -18.31 25.94
CA HIS A 554 -44.00 -19.48 26.45
C HIS A 554 -44.64 -19.22 27.84
N GLU A 555 -44.90 -17.96 28.22
CA GLU A 555 -45.40 -17.59 29.56
C GLU A 555 -46.71 -18.30 29.95
N ASN A 556 -47.58 -18.59 28.96
CA ASN A 556 -48.87 -19.25 29.16
C ASN A 556 -48.85 -20.77 28.89
N GLU A 557 -47.69 -21.37 28.61
CA GLU A 557 -47.54 -22.79 28.34
C GLU A 557 -46.91 -23.53 29.53
N HIS A 558 -47.29 -24.79 29.75
CA HIS A 558 -46.60 -25.64 30.72
C HIS A 558 -45.20 -25.99 30.19
N ILE A 559 -44.20 -25.17 30.53
CA ILE A 559 -42.80 -25.43 30.21
C ILE A 559 -42.29 -26.55 31.13
N ASP A 560 -41.96 -27.70 30.54
CA ASP A 560 -41.25 -28.76 31.26
C ASP A 560 -39.82 -28.28 31.58
N LEU A 561 -39.57 -28.04 32.87
CA LEU A 561 -38.30 -27.55 33.39
C LEU A 561 -37.13 -28.46 33.02
N TYR A 562 -37.34 -29.77 32.87
CA TYR A 562 -36.31 -30.71 32.47
C TYR A 562 -35.92 -30.52 31.01
N ASN A 563 -36.90 -30.42 30.10
CA ASN A 563 -36.64 -30.16 28.68
C ASN A 563 -36.02 -28.78 28.46
N PHE A 564 -36.49 -27.76 29.18
CA PHE A 564 -35.90 -26.42 29.14
C PHE A 564 -34.44 -26.44 29.60
N THR A 565 -34.15 -27.06 30.76
CA THR A 565 -32.77 -27.18 31.25
C THR A 565 -31.89 -27.93 30.24
N LYS A 566 -32.40 -29.03 29.66
CA LYS A 566 -31.68 -29.82 28.66
C LYS A 566 -31.46 -29.07 27.34
N MET A 567 -32.45 -28.30 26.86
CA MET A 567 -32.32 -27.45 25.66
C MET A 567 -31.21 -26.42 25.83
N PHE A 568 -31.19 -25.70 26.96
CA PHE A 568 -30.19 -24.67 27.23
C PHE A 568 -28.85 -25.23 27.75
N GLN A 569 -28.78 -26.52 28.10
CA GLN A 569 -27.56 -27.21 28.48
C GLN A 569 -26.84 -27.85 27.27
N ASN A 570 -27.58 -28.35 26.27
CA ASN A 570 -26.99 -28.98 25.08
C ASN A 570 -26.44 -27.98 24.05
N ASN A 571 -27.02 -26.77 23.93
CA ASN A 571 -26.57 -25.79 22.92
C ASN A 571 -25.28 -25.05 23.30
N HIS A 572 -24.88 -25.05 24.58
CA HIS A 572 -23.75 -24.26 25.04
C HIS A 572 -22.94 -25.00 26.11
N GLU A 573 -22.05 -25.89 25.67
CA GLU A 573 -20.88 -26.31 26.47
C GLU A 573 -20.21 -25.07 27.07
N ASN A 574 -19.82 -25.13 28.35
CA ASN A 574 -18.96 -24.11 28.95
C ASN A 574 -17.70 -23.97 28.09
N ILE A 575 -17.61 -22.89 27.31
CA ILE A 575 -16.49 -22.67 26.42
C ILE A 575 -15.25 -22.47 27.28
N GLU A 576 -14.28 -23.38 27.14
CA GLU A 576 -13.01 -23.26 27.85
C GLU A 576 -12.31 -21.95 27.49
N LYS A 577 -11.75 -21.26 28.50
CA LYS A 577 -11.05 -19.98 28.30
C LYS A 577 -9.93 -20.06 27.26
N ILE A 578 -9.21 -21.18 27.22
CA ILE A 578 -8.17 -21.42 26.21
C ILE A 578 -8.73 -21.39 24.79
N THR A 579 -9.95 -21.88 24.56
CA THR A 579 -10.58 -21.84 23.24
C THR A 579 -10.87 -20.41 22.80
N ILE A 580 -11.34 -19.56 23.72
CA ILE A 580 -11.60 -18.14 23.45
C ILE A 580 -10.29 -17.42 23.12
N VAL A 581 -9.28 -17.62 23.96
CA VAL A 581 -7.97 -16.98 23.81
C VAL A 581 -7.28 -17.43 22.52
N THR A 582 -7.34 -18.72 22.18
CA THR A 582 -6.77 -19.27 20.95
C THR A 582 -7.48 -18.71 19.71
N THR A 583 -8.80 -18.58 19.76
CA THR A 583 -9.60 -17.94 18.70
C THR A 583 -9.25 -16.46 18.54
N LEU A 584 -8.99 -15.76 19.64
CA LEU A 584 -8.51 -14.39 19.62
C LEU A 584 -7.17 -14.27 18.88
N VAL A 585 -6.21 -15.17 19.14
CA VAL A 585 -4.91 -15.22 18.42
C VAL A 585 -5.09 -15.43 16.94
N PHE A 586 -5.96 -16.36 16.54
CA PHE A 586 -6.23 -16.67 15.15
C PHE A 586 -6.64 -15.41 14.38
N PHE A 587 -7.60 -14.64 14.91
CA PHE A 587 -8.06 -13.41 14.28
C PHE A 587 -7.10 -12.24 14.43
N VAL A 588 -6.37 -12.11 15.55
CA VAL A 588 -5.29 -11.13 15.69
C VAL A 588 -4.23 -11.36 14.60
N GLY A 589 -3.83 -12.60 14.38
CA GLY A 589 -2.89 -12.96 13.31
C GLY A 589 -3.44 -12.62 11.92
N MET A 590 -4.70 -12.94 11.66
CA MET A 590 -5.37 -12.62 10.38
C MET A 590 -5.41 -11.12 10.11
N ILE A 591 -5.80 -10.30 11.11
CA ILE A 591 -5.80 -8.83 10.99
C ILE A 591 -4.38 -8.30 10.77
N GLN A 592 -3.37 -8.83 11.46
CA GLN A 592 -1.97 -8.42 11.24
C GLN A 592 -1.47 -8.74 9.84
N ILE A 593 -1.82 -9.92 9.29
CA ILE A 593 -1.51 -10.28 7.90
C ILE A 593 -2.18 -9.29 6.94
N ILE A 594 -3.47 -9.00 7.13
CA ILE A 594 -4.22 -8.03 6.30
C ILE A 594 -3.55 -6.65 6.36
N MET A 595 -3.21 -6.17 7.57
CA MET A 595 -2.50 -4.90 7.72
C MET A 595 -1.13 -4.92 7.01
N GLY A 596 -0.41 -6.04 7.03
CA GLY A 596 0.87 -6.22 6.36
C GLY A 596 0.76 -6.19 4.84
N LEU A 597 -0.22 -6.91 4.29
CA LEU A 597 -0.51 -6.96 2.87
C LEU A 597 -0.96 -5.58 2.34
N LEU A 598 -1.77 -4.86 3.11
CA LEU A 598 -2.18 -3.48 2.82
C LEU A 598 -1.09 -2.43 3.09
N ARG A 599 0.09 -2.83 3.58
CA ARG A 599 1.20 -1.94 3.97
C ARG A 599 0.79 -0.86 4.97
N LEU A 600 -0.10 -1.21 5.89
CA LEU A 600 -0.53 -0.36 7.00
C LEU A 600 0.52 -0.26 8.12
N GLY A 601 1.81 -0.52 7.85
CA GLY A 601 2.88 -0.33 8.82
C GLY A 601 2.97 1.11 9.35
N PHE A 602 2.44 2.09 8.60
CA PHE A 602 2.36 3.48 9.06
C PHE A 602 1.40 3.68 10.24
N LEU A 603 0.40 2.80 10.44
CA LEU A 603 -0.56 2.90 11.54
C LEU A 603 0.16 2.87 12.89
N ALA A 604 1.25 2.09 13.01
CA ALA A 604 2.06 2.06 14.23
C ALA A 604 2.70 3.41 14.56
N SER A 605 2.79 4.34 13.60
CA SER A 605 3.28 5.71 13.83
C SER A 605 2.34 6.54 14.69
N TYR A 606 1.05 6.18 14.77
CA TYR A 606 0.09 6.84 15.68
C TYR A 606 0.35 6.48 17.14
N LEU A 607 0.96 5.32 17.41
CA LEU A 607 1.49 4.97 18.73
C LEU A 607 2.90 5.52 18.86
N SER A 608 3.00 6.83 19.04
CA SER A 608 4.28 7.49 19.32
C SER A 608 5.00 6.86 20.52
N ASP A 609 6.33 6.97 20.57
CA ASP A 609 7.16 6.39 21.65
C ASP A 609 6.68 6.83 23.05
N GLN A 610 6.14 8.04 23.17
CA GLN A 610 5.61 8.62 24.41
C GLN A 610 4.29 7.96 24.83
N ILE A 611 3.39 7.68 23.88
CA ILE A 611 2.14 6.95 24.14
C ILE A 611 2.48 5.52 24.56
N VAL A 612 3.28 4.81 23.76
CA VAL A 612 3.67 3.43 24.08
C VAL A 612 4.34 3.37 25.44
N SER A 613 5.20 4.33 25.76
CA SER A 613 5.84 4.41 27.08
C SER A 613 4.83 4.65 28.21
N GLY A 614 4.00 5.69 28.14
CA GLY A 614 3.04 6.03 29.19
C GLY A 614 2.04 4.90 29.43
N PHE A 615 1.48 4.37 28.34
CA PHE A 615 0.61 3.20 28.32
C PHE A 615 1.30 1.97 28.94
N SER A 616 2.56 1.70 28.58
CA SER A 616 3.27 0.53 29.13
C SER A 616 3.43 0.62 30.65
N VAL A 617 3.74 1.81 31.18
CA VAL A 617 3.87 2.02 32.63
C VAL A 617 2.51 1.88 33.32
N GLY A 618 1.43 2.44 32.75
CA GLY A 618 0.08 2.25 33.27
C GLY A 618 -0.35 0.78 33.25
N ALA A 619 -0.07 0.07 32.16
CA ALA A 619 -0.32 -1.37 32.06
C ALA A 619 0.51 -2.18 33.06
N ALA A 620 1.74 -1.77 33.38
CA ALA A 620 2.55 -2.41 34.41
C ALA A 620 1.91 -2.27 35.81
N VAL A 621 1.22 -1.16 36.11
CA VAL A 621 0.43 -1.01 37.34
C VAL A 621 -0.72 -2.03 37.35
N HIS A 622 -1.46 -2.16 36.25
CA HIS A 622 -2.51 -3.18 36.13
C HIS A 622 -1.97 -4.60 36.31
N VAL A 623 -0.79 -4.92 35.75
CA VAL A 623 -0.14 -6.22 35.95
C VAL A 623 0.16 -6.47 37.42
N CYS A 624 0.69 -5.49 38.15
CA CYS A 624 0.95 -5.64 39.58
C CYS A 624 -0.33 -5.89 40.38
N VAL A 625 -1.41 -5.16 40.10
CA VAL A 625 -2.72 -5.36 40.77
C VAL A 625 -3.32 -6.72 40.39
N ALA A 626 -3.18 -7.15 39.14
CA ALA A 626 -3.69 -8.44 38.67
C ALA A 626 -3.02 -9.67 39.30
N GLN A 627 -1.81 -9.47 39.87
CA GLN A 627 -1.02 -10.51 40.52
C GLN A 627 -1.02 -10.42 42.04
N ALA A 628 -1.56 -9.35 42.62
CA ALA A 628 -1.51 -9.11 44.06
C ALA A 628 -2.31 -10.15 44.88
N ASP A 629 -3.43 -10.64 44.34
CA ASP A 629 -4.22 -11.74 44.91
C ASP A 629 -3.42 -13.06 44.96
N LYS A 630 -2.66 -13.39 43.92
CA LYS A 630 -1.78 -14.59 43.88
C LYS A 630 -0.53 -14.41 44.75
N LEU A 631 -0.04 -13.16 44.87
CA LEU A 631 1.11 -12.81 45.72
C LEU A 631 0.82 -13.05 47.20
N PHE A 632 -0.37 -12.63 47.64
CA PHE A 632 -0.86 -12.77 49.01
C PHE A 632 -1.73 -14.03 49.23
N GLN A 633 -2.06 -14.75 48.16
CA GLN A 633 -2.94 -15.92 48.14
C GLN A 633 -4.28 -15.67 48.83
N ILE A 634 -4.92 -14.58 48.42
CA ILE A 634 -6.25 -14.18 48.89
C ILE A 634 -7.28 -14.69 47.88
N GLN A 635 -8.34 -15.33 48.37
CA GLN A 635 -9.48 -15.71 47.55
C GLN A 635 -10.32 -14.47 47.21
N SER A 636 -9.88 -13.70 46.22
CA SER A 636 -10.59 -12.52 45.74
C SER A 636 -11.83 -12.95 44.95
N LYS A 637 -13.02 -12.52 45.40
CA LYS A 637 -14.27 -12.71 44.65
C LYS A 637 -14.40 -11.75 43.48
N ALA A 638 -13.68 -10.63 43.49
CA ALA A 638 -13.53 -9.80 42.31
C ALA A 638 -12.74 -10.59 41.26
N ASN A 639 -13.47 -11.34 40.43
CA ASN A 639 -12.96 -11.79 39.15
C ASN A 639 -12.47 -10.56 38.38
N ASN A 640 -11.58 -10.75 37.41
CA ASN A 640 -11.11 -9.70 36.49
C ASN A 640 -12.25 -9.15 35.57
N GLU A 641 -13.49 -9.13 36.05
CA GLU A 641 -14.78 -8.95 35.37
C GLU A 641 -15.07 -7.52 34.93
N SER A 642 -14.70 -6.49 35.70
CA SER A 642 -15.18 -5.13 35.42
C SER A 642 -14.15 -4.18 34.83
N GLY A 643 -12.90 -4.63 34.64
CA GLY A 643 -11.77 -3.78 34.24
C GLY A 643 -11.43 -2.65 35.23
N ASN A 644 -12.30 -2.35 36.21
CA ASN A 644 -12.10 -1.30 37.17
C ASN A 644 -11.08 -1.71 38.23
N ILE A 645 -9.81 -1.47 37.91
CA ILE A 645 -8.65 -1.69 38.76
C ILE A 645 -8.84 -1.11 40.17
N LEU A 646 -9.59 -0.01 40.32
CA LEU A 646 -9.86 0.60 41.62
C LEU A 646 -10.66 -0.34 42.51
N MET A 647 -11.68 -1.02 41.95
CA MET A 647 -12.50 -1.97 42.70
C MET A 647 -11.67 -3.18 43.13
N LYS A 648 -10.84 -3.73 42.23
CA LYS A 648 -9.94 -4.85 42.57
C LYS A 648 -8.91 -4.45 43.63
N THR A 649 -8.31 -3.27 43.48
CA THR A 649 -7.34 -2.75 44.46
C THR A 649 -8.00 -2.59 45.83
N PHE A 650 -9.25 -2.10 45.86
CA PHE A 650 -10.03 -1.95 47.08
C PHE A 650 -10.42 -3.29 47.70
N ASP A 651 -10.82 -4.28 46.89
CA ASP A 651 -11.15 -5.65 47.34
C ASP A 651 -9.93 -6.34 47.97
N ILE A 652 -8.76 -6.25 47.31
CA ILE A 652 -7.50 -6.76 47.85
C ILE A 652 -7.14 -6.06 49.16
N PHE A 653 -7.30 -4.73 49.23
CA PHE A 653 -7.00 -3.97 50.43
C PHE A 653 -7.90 -4.37 51.60
N TRP A 654 -9.18 -4.68 51.34
CA TRP A 654 -10.11 -5.11 52.38
C TRP A 654 -9.87 -6.55 52.84
N ASN A 655 -9.61 -7.45 51.90
CA ASN A 655 -9.36 -8.87 52.15
C ASN A 655 -7.90 -9.18 52.54
N ILE A 656 -7.03 -8.17 52.68
CA ILE A 656 -5.61 -8.36 53.04
C ILE A 656 -5.43 -9.08 54.38
N LYS A 657 -6.43 -8.99 55.27
CA LYS A 657 -6.44 -9.69 56.56
C LYS A 657 -6.54 -11.21 56.40
N ASP A 658 -7.12 -11.68 55.29
CA ASP A 658 -7.31 -13.11 54.97
C ASP A 658 -6.11 -13.70 54.21
N MET A 659 -5.00 -12.95 54.12
CA MET A 659 -3.76 -13.38 53.48
C MET A 659 -3.19 -14.66 54.10
N ASN A 660 -2.80 -15.61 53.25
CA ASN A 660 -2.02 -16.76 53.68
C ASN A 660 -0.61 -16.30 54.12
N LYS A 661 -0.33 -16.36 55.43
CA LYS A 661 0.93 -15.89 56.03
C LYS A 661 2.16 -16.53 55.40
N ILE A 662 2.10 -17.83 55.07
CA ILE A 662 3.24 -18.55 54.49
C ILE A 662 3.43 -18.14 53.04
N GLY A 663 2.34 -17.95 52.29
CA GLY A 663 2.38 -17.38 50.93
C GLY A 663 3.03 -16.00 50.92
N GLY A 664 2.67 -15.13 51.87
CA GLY A 664 3.28 -13.80 52.03
C GLY A 664 4.77 -13.83 52.39
N ILE A 665 5.21 -14.74 53.26
CA ILE A 665 6.64 -14.89 53.59
C ILE A 665 7.41 -15.44 52.39
N LEU A 666 6.87 -16.45 51.71
CA LEU A 666 7.49 -17.06 50.54
C LEU A 666 7.64 -16.05 49.40
N SER A 667 6.62 -15.19 49.18
CA SER A 667 6.70 -14.14 48.16
C SER A 667 7.72 -13.05 48.52
N LEU A 668 7.81 -12.65 49.79
CA LEU A 668 8.84 -11.71 50.26
C LEU A 668 10.26 -12.27 50.05
N ILE A 669 10.51 -13.51 50.48
CA ILE A 669 11.81 -14.19 50.30
C ILE A 669 12.15 -14.29 48.81
N SER A 670 11.18 -14.70 47.99
CA SER A 670 11.32 -14.79 46.53
C SER A 670 11.70 -13.45 45.92
N PHE A 671 11.07 -12.35 46.34
CA PHE A 671 11.38 -11.01 45.87
C PHE A 671 12.80 -10.59 46.26
N ILE A 672 13.23 -10.88 47.49
CA ILE A 672 14.60 -10.61 47.98
C ILE A 672 15.63 -11.42 47.17
N ILE A 673 15.37 -12.70 46.90
CA ILE A 673 16.25 -13.56 46.08
C ILE A 673 16.40 -12.97 44.66
N LEU A 674 15.30 -12.57 44.02
CA LEU A 674 15.35 -11.95 42.70
C LEU A 674 16.08 -10.61 42.72
N TYR A 675 15.85 -9.77 43.73
CA TYR A 675 16.54 -8.49 43.88
C TYR A 675 18.05 -8.66 44.03
N ILE A 676 18.50 -9.48 44.99
CA ILE A 676 19.92 -9.75 45.22
C ILE A 676 20.54 -10.41 43.98
N GLY A 677 19.86 -11.41 43.43
CA GLY A 677 20.35 -12.15 42.28
C GLY A 677 20.49 -11.31 41.02
N LYS A 678 19.44 -10.58 40.64
CA LYS A 678 19.40 -9.87 39.36
C LYS A 678 19.99 -8.47 39.40
N ASP A 679 19.88 -7.74 40.51
CA ASP A 679 20.38 -6.35 40.58
C ASP A 679 21.78 -6.24 41.18
N ILE A 680 22.17 -7.19 42.05
CA ILE A 680 23.47 -7.12 42.74
C ILE A 680 24.46 -8.13 42.14
N ILE A 681 24.07 -9.40 42.02
CA ILE A 681 24.96 -10.48 41.58
C ILE A 681 25.16 -10.45 40.07
N ASN A 682 24.09 -10.47 39.27
CA ASN A 682 24.18 -10.55 37.81
C ASN A 682 25.04 -9.42 37.18
N PRO A 683 24.92 -8.15 37.58
CA PRO A 683 25.78 -7.09 37.03
C PRO A 683 27.26 -7.26 37.38
N LYS A 684 27.58 -7.92 38.51
CA LYS A 684 28.96 -8.26 38.89
C LYS A 684 29.46 -9.46 38.10
N VAL A 685 28.67 -10.52 37.99
CA VAL A 685 29.02 -11.75 37.24
C VAL A 685 29.19 -11.45 35.75
N LYS A 686 28.34 -10.59 35.18
CA LYS A 686 28.39 -10.16 33.78
C LYS A 686 29.70 -9.44 33.40
N LYS A 687 30.43 -8.87 34.37
CA LYS A 687 31.76 -8.30 34.10
C LYS A 687 32.79 -9.37 33.73
N ASN A 688 32.61 -10.61 34.21
CA ASN A 688 33.59 -11.68 34.07
C ASN A 688 33.10 -12.80 33.13
N PHE A 689 31.79 -13.02 33.02
CA PHE A 689 31.19 -14.10 32.23
C PHE A 689 30.13 -13.57 31.25
N LYS A 690 30.07 -14.15 30.04
CA LYS A 690 29.08 -13.80 29.00
C LYS A 690 27.65 -14.27 29.34
N CYS A 691 27.51 -15.24 30.24
CA CYS A 691 26.23 -15.84 30.60
C CYS A 691 25.66 -15.22 31.89
N ILE A 692 24.33 -15.11 31.95
CA ILE A 692 23.60 -14.57 33.10
C ILE A 692 23.11 -15.71 33.99
N ILE A 693 23.21 -15.55 35.32
CA ILE A 693 22.67 -16.54 36.26
C ILE A 693 21.13 -16.42 36.26
N PRO A 694 20.41 -17.52 35.98
CA PRO A 694 18.96 -17.50 35.82
C PRO A 694 18.24 -17.65 37.16
N PHE A 695 18.25 -16.58 37.96
CA PHE A 695 17.64 -16.57 39.29
C PHE A 695 16.15 -16.93 39.29
N GLU A 696 15.42 -16.64 38.21
CA GLU A 696 14.03 -17.07 38.07
C GLU A 696 13.88 -18.58 37.96
N LEU A 697 14.74 -19.24 37.17
CA LEU A 697 14.70 -20.70 37.04
C LEU A 697 15.17 -21.37 38.34
N ILE A 698 16.21 -20.83 38.99
CA ILE A 698 16.66 -21.29 40.31
C ILE A 698 15.51 -21.17 41.32
N LEU A 699 14.80 -20.05 41.32
CA LEU A 699 13.67 -19.82 42.20
C LEU A 699 12.53 -20.82 41.93
N ILE A 700 12.22 -21.13 40.68
CA ILE A 700 11.25 -22.17 40.32
C ILE A 700 11.71 -23.53 40.84
N LEU A 701 12.95 -23.95 40.57
CA LEU A 701 13.46 -25.26 40.99
C LEU A 701 13.50 -25.41 42.52
N THR A 702 14.01 -24.40 43.23
CA THR A 702 14.05 -24.37 44.69
C THR A 702 12.64 -24.29 45.29
N GLY A 703 11.75 -23.50 44.70
CA GLY A 703 10.36 -23.37 45.13
C GLY A 703 9.56 -24.67 44.97
N THR A 704 9.69 -25.33 43.82
CA THR A 704 9.09 -26.63 43.55
C THR A 704 9.61 -27.70 44.51
N THR A 705 10.93 -27.79 44.71
CA THR A 705 11.54 -28.80 45.60
C THR A 705 11.13 -28.60 47.06
N LEU A 706 11.13 -27.36 47.56
CA LEU A 706 10.62 -27.04 48.90
C LEU A 706 9.13 -27.35 49.02
N SER A 707 8.33 -26.98 48.02
CA SER A 707 6.88 -27.22 48.03
C SER A 707 6.53 -28.71 48.03
N PHE A 708 7.28 -29.52 47.27
CA PHE A 708 7.16 -30.98 47.27
C PHE A 708 7.50 -31.57 48.64
N TYR A 709 8.65 -31.20 49.22
CA TYR A 709 9.13 -31.74 50.49
C TYR A 709 8.26 -31.34 51.69
N PHE A 710 7.78 -30.09 51.72
CA PHE A 710 6.93 -29.58 52.81
C PHE A 710 5.44 -29.73 52.56
N SER A 711 5.04 -30.28 51.40
CA SER A 711 3.65 -30.45 50.97
C SER A 711 2.81 -29.18 51.17
N PHE A 712 3.27 -28.08 50.58
CA PHE A 712 2.70 -26.75 50.77
C PHE A 712 1.20 -26.65 50.47
N ASN A 713 0.72 -27.33 49.43
CA ASN A 713 -0.71 -27.39 49.11
C ASN A 713 -1.51 -28.03 50.26
N SER A 714 -1.23 -29.29 50.59
CA SER A 714 -2.01 -30.05 51.57
C SER A 714 -1.89 -29.52 53.01
N LYS A 715 -0.70 -29.04 53.42
CA LYS A 715 -0.44 -28.65 54.82
C LYS A 715 -0.75 -27.18 55.12
N TYR A 716 -0.53 -26.30 54.14
CA TYR A 716 -0.59 -24.86 54.34
C TYR A 716 -1.60 -24.17 53.43
N ASN A 717 -2.42 -24.94 52.70
CA ASN A 717 -3.43 -24.44 51.78
C ASN A 717 -2.85 -23.41 50.79
N LEU A 718 -1.65 -23.69 50.29
CA LEU A 718 -0.97 -22.86 49.31
C LEU A 718 -1.40 -23.28 47.90
N GLU A 719 -1.80 -22.32 47.08
CA GLU A 719 -2.15 -22.55 45.68
C GLU A 719 -0.89 -22.91 44.88
N VAL A 720 -0.94 -24.06 44.23
CA VAL A 720 0.12 -24.61 43.37
C VAL A 720 -0.40 -24.75 41.94
N VAL A 721 0.51 -24.88 40.97
CA VAL A 721 0.18 -25.10 39.56
C VAL A 721 -0.69 -26.35 39.34
N ASP A 722 -0.51 -27.36 40.19
CA ASP A 722 -1.27 -28.60 40.21
C ASP A 722 -1.03 -29.46 38.95
N TYR A 723 -2.04 -29.76 38.13
CA TYR A 723 -1.86 -30.65 36.98
C TYR A 723 -1.17 -29.96 35.80
N VAL A 724 -0.03 -30.50 35.36
CA VAL A 724 0.67 -30.06 34.15
C VAL A 724 0.81 -31.24 33.18
N PRO A 725 0.13 -31.21 32.01
CA PRO A 725 0.22 -32.29 31.04
C PRO A 725 1.60 -32.35 30.38
N THR A 726 2.01 -33.55 29.98
CA THR A 726 3.22 -33.79 29.16
C THR A 726 2.89 -33.82 27.69
N GLY A 727 3.78 -33.25 26.87
CA GLY A 727 3.67 -33.31 25.41
C GLY A 727 2.90 -32.13 24.81
N PHE A 728 2.72 -32.16 23.49
CA PHE A 728 1.94 -31.15 22.78
C PHE A 728 0.47 -31.53 22.72
N THR A 729 -0.38 -30.51 22.70
CA THR A 729 -1.77 -30.68 22.29
C THR A 729 -1.83 -30.91 20.77
N PHE A 730 -2.81 -31.70 20.33
CA PHE A 730 -3.09 -31.81 18.90
C PHE A 730 -3.49 -30.46 18.31
N ALA A 731 -3.33 -30.30 17.00
CA ALA A 731 -3.80 -29.11 16.32
C ALA A 731 -5.33 -29.03 16.41
N VAL A 732 -5.86 -27.91 16.90
CA VAL A 732 -7.30 -27.66 17.06
C VAL A 732 -7.69 -26.47 16.20
N MET A 733 -8.77 -26.61 15.43
CA MET A 733 -9.33 -25.50 14.66
C MET A 733 -9.98 -24.48 15.62
N PRO A 734 -9.60 -23.19 15.58
CA PRO A 734 -10.22 -22.17 16.40
C PRO A 734 -11.72 -21.97 16.08
N LYS A 735 -12.54 -21.63 17.08
CA LYS A 735 -14.00 -21.52 16.93
C LYS A 735 -14.38 -20.22 16.20
N ILE A 736 -14.47 -20.28 14.87
CA ILE A 736 -14.76 -19.11 14.01
C ILE A 736 -16.08 -18.41 14.39
N SER A 737 -17.07 -19.15 14.94
CA SER A 737 -18.35 -18.60 15.41
C SER A 737 -18.22 -17.52 16.48
N LEU A 738 -17.08 -17.44 17.18
CA LEU A 738 -16.85 -16.42 18.20
C LEU A 738 -16.45 -15.05 17.62
N PHE A 739 -16.09 -14.96 16.34
CA PHE A 739 -15.58 -13.74 15.71
C PHE A 739 -16.41 -12.47 15.98
N PRO A 740 -17.75 -12.47 15.83
CA PRO A 740 -18.55 -11.25 16.00
C PRO A 740 -18.46 -10.64 17.39
N TYR A 741 -18.20 -11.46 18.42
CA TYR A 741 -18.19 -11.02 19.82
C TYR A 741 -16.86 -10.41 20.27
N MET A 742 -15.79 -10.60 19.47
CA MET A 742 -14.41 -10.23 19.82
C MET A 742 -13.76 -9.22 18.86
N VAL A 743 -14.51 -8.62 17.92
CA VAL A 743 -13.94 -7.72 16.87
C VAL A 743 -13.18 -6.54 17.47
N GLY A 744 -13.72 -5.90 18.51
CA GLY A 744 -13.07 -4.76 19.18
C GLY A 744 -11.74 -5.17 19.82
N GLU A 745 -11.77 -6.28 20.57
CA GLU A 745 -10.63 -6.83 21.29
C GLU A 745 -9.51 -7.28 20.33
N ILE A 746 -9.87 -7.85 19.18
CA ILE A 746 -8.92 -8.26 18.12
C ILE A 746 -8.15 -7.04 17.60
N LEU A 747 -8.84 -5.96 17.24
CA LEU A 747 -8.21 -4.76 16.67
C LEU A 747 -7.24 -4.11 17.66
N GLU A 748 -7.65 -4.02 18.91
CA GLU A 748 -6.85 -3.40 19.98
C GLU A 748 -5.58 -4.19 20.29
N ILE A 749 -5.70 -5.50 20.53
CA ILE A 749 -4.53 -6.37 20.80
C ILE A 749 -3.60 -6.39 19.59
N SER A 750 -4.15 -6.49 18.38
CA SER A 750 -3.38 -6.48 17.14
C SER A 750 -2.53 -5.23 17.01
N PHE A 751 -3.12 -4.05 17.28
CA PHE A 751 -2.45 -2.77 17.13
C PHE A 751 -1.38 -2.53 18.21
N VAL A 752 -1.66 -2.86 19.47
CA VAL A 752 -0.69 -2.74 20.57
C VAL A 752 0.47 -3.71 20.40
N ALA A 753 0.19 -4.98 20.09
CA ALA A 753 1.22 -5.98 19.86
C ALA A 753 2.15 -5.57 18.71
N LEU A 754 1.59 -5.01 17.63
CA LEU A 754 2.35 -4.47 16.50
C LEU A 754 3.21 -3.27 16.88
N ALA A 755 2.64 -2.29 17.59
CA ALA A 755 3.36 -1.07 17.96
C ALA A 755 4.56 -1.38 18.86
N ILE A 756 4.41 -2.29 19.84
CA ILE A 756 5.52 -2.76 20.68
C ILE A 756 6.57 -3.46 19.82
N HIS A 757 6.16 -4.33 18.90
CA HIS A 757 7.06 -5.07 18.00
C HIS A 757 7.87 -4.14 17.09
N LEU A 758 7.21 -3.24 16.36
CA LEU A 758 7.88 -2.31 15.45
C LEU A 758 8.76 -1.29 16.19
N SER A 759 8.36 -0.86 17.39
CA SER A 759 9.22 -0.03 18.25
C SER A 759 10.51 -0.76 18.59
N MET A 760 10.43 -2.07 18.86
CA MET A 760 11.60 -2.91 19.13
C MET A 760 12.49 -3.03 17.88
N CYS A 761 11.89 -3.35 16.72
CA CYS A 761 12.58 -3.39 15.44
C CYS A 761 13.36 -2.10 15.17
N LYS A 762 12.74 -0.94 15.42
CA LYS A 762 13.36 0.38 15.25
C LYS A 762 14.52 0.61 16.21
N ILE A 763 14.41 0.20 17.47
CA ILE A 763 15.49 0.30 18.46
C ILE A 763 16.71 -0.52 18.02
N PHE A 764 16.51 -1.78 17.63
CA PHE A 764 17.61 -2.65 17.21
C PHE A 764 18.21 -2.24 15.87
N SER A 765 17.38 -1.83 14.90
CA SER A 765 17.86 -1.29 13.62
C SER A 765 18.74 -0.05 13.82
N ARG A 766 18.37 0.84 14.76
CA ARG A 766 19.16 2.03 15.10
C ARG A 766 20.44 1.71 15.88
N LYS A 767 20.39 0.78 16.83
CA LYS A 767 21.54 0.43 17.69
C LYS A 767 22.59 -0.43 16.99
N LEU A 768 22.17 -1.34 16.12
CA LEU A 768 23.04 -2.35 15.51
C LEU A 768 23.24 -2.15 13.99
N GLY A 769 22.59 -1.16 13.38
CA GLY A 769 22.69 -0.89 11.95
C GLY A 769 22.06 -1.97 11.06
N THR A 770 21.21 -2.84 11.62
CA THR A 770 20.52 -3.90 10.85
C THR A 770 19.36 -3.32 10.05
N LYS A 771 19.16 -3.82 8.82
CA LYS A 771 17.97 -3.51 8.02
C LYS A 771 16.78 -4.33 8.54
N CYS A 772 15.65 -3.67 8.76
CA CYS A 772 14.38 -4.28 9.13
C CYS A 772 13.30 -3.71 8.21
N ASP A 773 12.43 -4.57 7.67
CA ASP A 773 11.29 -4.14 6.85
C ASP A 773 10.03 -4.18 7.72
N ASN A 774 9.48 -3.01 8.04
CA ASN A 774 8.33 -2.88 8.92
C ASN A 774 7.07 -3.60 8.38
N ASN A 775 6.88 -3.63 7.06
CA ASN A 775 5.71 -4.29 6.47
C ASN A 775 5.87 -5.82 6.49
N GLN A 776 7.08 -6.31 6.23
CA GLN A 776 7.37 -7.74 6.36
C GLN A 776 7.27 -8.20 7.82
N GLU A 777 7.74 -7.41 8.78
CA GLU A 777 7.58 -7.73 10.22
C GLU A 777 6.11 -7.87 10.63
N LEU A 778 5.24 -7.08 10.02
CA LEU A 778 3.80 -7.13 10.25
C LEU A 778 3.17 -8.43 9.70
N VAL A 779 3.58 -8.85 8.50
CA VAL A 779 3.21 -10.17 7.96
C VAL A 779 3.81 -11.29 8.82
N ALA A 780 5.05 -11.14 9.29
CA ALA A 780 5.75 -12.16 10.08
C ALA A 780 5.11 -12.41 11.45
N ILE A 781 4.79 -11.35 12.20
CA ILE A 781 4.08 -11.49 13.48
C ILE A 781 2.65 -12.00 13.28
N GLY A 782 2.00 -11.61 12.17
CA GLY A 782 0.67 -12.09 11.81
C GLY A 782 0.64 -13.57 11.45
N LEU A 783 1.54 -14.03 10.57
CA LEU A 783 1.70 -15.45 10.23
C LEU A 783 2.10 -16.28 11.44
N THR A 784 2.98 -15.74 12.30
CA THR A 784 3.36 -16.41 13.54
C THR A 784 2.16 -16.61 14.44
N SER A 785 1.35 -15.57 14.65
CA SER A 785 0.13 -15.66 15.48
C SER A 785 -0.89 -16.62 14.86
N PHE A 786 -1.19 -16.46 13.57
CA PHE A 786 -2.13 -17.31 12.84
C PHE A 786 -1.73 -18.80 12.89
N LEU A 787 -0.49 -19.14 12.55
CA LEU A 787 -0.03 -20.54 12.55
C LEU A 787 0.12 -21.10 13.97
N SER A 788 0.50 -20.29 14.95
CA SER A 788 0.57 -20.74 16.34
C SER A 788 -0.82 -21.02 16.91
N SER A 789 -1.87 -20.32 16.45
CA SER A 789 -3.23 -20.47 16.97
C SER A 789 -3.83 -21.87 16.78
N PHE A 790 -3.29 -22.69 15.89
CA PHE A 790 -3.72 -24.09 15.79
C PHE A 790 -3.27 -24.94 16.99
N PHE A 791 -2.38 -24.45 17.86
CA PHE A 791 -1.76 -25.23 18.93
C PHE A 791 -2.04 -24.66 20.34
N CYS A 792 -3.25 -24.15 20.55
CA CYS A 792 -3.73 -23.68 21.86
C CYS A 792 -2.79 -22.64 22.52
N VAL A 793 -2.61 -21.49 21.87
CA VAL A 793 -1.71 -20.42 22.33
C VAL A 793 -2.48 -19.11 22.57
N TYR A 794 -1.79 -18.13 23.15
CA TYR A 794 -2.31 -16.77 23.33
C TYR A 794 -1.46 -15.71 22.61
N PRO A 795 -1.95 -14.47 22.45
CA PRO A 795 -1.28 -13.45 21.63
C PRO A 795 0.11 -13.10 22.18
N VAL A 796 1.06 -12.84 21.28
CA VAL A 796 2.47 -12.61 21.60
C VAL A 796 3.00 -11.29 21.03
N THR A 797 4.09 -10.79 21.61
CA THR A 797 4.87 -9.69 21.03
C THR A 797 6.33 -9.75 21.49
N SER A 798 7.17 -8.86 20.97
CA SER A 798 8.58 -8.78 21.35
C SER A 798 8.76 -8.24 22.77
N ALA A 799 9.80 -8.70 23.48
CA ALA A 799 10.20 -8.14 24.78
C ALA A 799 11.62 -7.59 24.74
N LEU A 800 11.79 -6.39 25.32
CA LEU A 800 13.06 -5.66 25.34
C LEU A 800 14.17 -6.45 26.04
N GLY A 801 13.89 -6.96 27.25
CA GLY A 801 14.87 -7.67 28.07
C GLY A 801 15.42 -8.92 27.36
N ARG A 802 14.54 -9.74 26.77
CA ARG A 802 14.92 -10.97 26.05
C ARG A 802 15.72 -10.68 24.78
N SER A 803 15.32 -9.65 24.04
CA SER A 803 15.98 -9.29 22.77
C SER A 803 17.36 -8.68 23.03
N ILE A 804 17.51 -7.86 24.08
CA ILE A 804 18.83 -7.35 24.51
C ILE A 804 19.69 -8.51 25.00
N LEU A 805 19.13 -9.43 25.79
CA LEU A 805 19.85 -10.61 26.26
C LEU A 805 20.40 -11.46 25.10
N ASN A 806 19.61 -11.63 24.05
CA ASN A 806 20.02 -12.35 22.84
C ASN A 806 21.27 -11.73 22.21
N VAL A 807 21.29 -10.40 22.06
CA VAL A 807 22.45 -9.66 21.54
C VAL A 807 23.64 -9.71 22.50
N GLU A 808 23.42 -9.52 23.80
CA GLU A 808 24.48 -9.49 24.81
C GLU A 808 25.16 -10.84 24.99
N CYS A 809 24.44 -11.95 24.81
CA CYS A 809 25.00 -13.30 24.81
C CYS A 809 25.73 -13.66 23.51
N GLY A 810 25.76 -12.75 22.53
CA GLY A 810 26.51 -12.91 21.30
C GLY A 810 25.74 -13.62 20.18
N ALA A 811 24.40 -13.53 20.12
CA ALA A 811 23.68 -13.97 18.93
C ALA A 811 24.19 -13.21 17.70
N HIS A 812 24.41 -13.94 16.61
CA HIS A 812 24.77 -13.41 15.30
C HIS A 812 23.57 -13.45 14.34
N THR A 813 22.67 -14.41 14.53
CA THR A 813 21.54 -14.66 13.62
C THR A 813 20.25 -15.08 14.33
N GLN A 814 19.18 -15.20 13.53
CA GLN A 814 17.88 -15.71 13.96
C GLN A 814 17.94 -17.18 14.40
N LEU A 815 19.00 -17.91 14.02
CA LEU A 815 19.17 -19.32 14.41
C LEU A 815 19.32 -19.49 15.93
N SER A 816 19.65 -18.43 16.68
CA SER A 816 19.56 -18.41 18.15
C SER A 816 18.17 -18.84 18.67
N ALA A 817 17.09 -18.53 17.93
CA ALA A 817 15.73 -18.96 18.28
C ALA A 817 15.56 -20.49 18.18
N LEU A 818 16.27 -21.18 17.30
CA LEU A 818 16.22 -22.65 17.19
C LEU A 818 16.64 -23.32 18.50
N PHE A 819 17.70 -22.84 19.14
CA PHE A 819 18.19 -23.38 20.41
C PHE A 819 17.26 -23.01 21.58
N THR A 820 16.59 -21.85 21.51
CA THR A 820 15.50 -21.48 22.44
C THR A 820 14.37 -22.50 22.34
N VAL A 821 13.91 -22.79 21.12
CA VAL A 821 12.82 -23.73 20.81
C VAL A 821 13.18 -25.16 21.25
N LEU A 822 14.41 -25.62 20.98
CA LEU A 822 14.89 -26.94 21.40
C LEU A 822 14.89 -27.10 22.94
N LEU A 823 15.31 -26.06 23.67
CA LEU A 823 15.28 -26.10 25.13
C LEU A 823 13.84 -26.14 25.66
N ILE A 824 12.95 -25.32 25.12
CA ILE A 824 11.53 -25.33 25.52
C ILE A 824 10.89 -26.68 25.18
N LEU A 825 11.24 -27.29 24.06
CA LEU A 825 10.80 -28.64 23.67
C LEU A 825 11.19 -29.68 24.73
N ILE A 826 12.44 -29.67 25.20
CA ILE A 826 12.91 -30.56 26.26
C ILE A 826 12.09 -30.36 27.54
N VAL A 827 11.75 -29.11 27.87
CA VAL A 827 10.92 -28.82 29.05
C VAL A 827 9.50 -29.36 28.90
N ILE A 828 8.86 -29.14 27.75
CA ILE A 828 7.49 -29.63 27.46
C ILE A 828 7.43 -31.16 27.50
N LEU A 829 8.45 -31.84 26.96
CA LEU A 829 8.46 -33.29 26.85
C LEU A 829 8.85 -34.00 28.16
N PHE A 830 9.76 -33.44 28.96
CA PHE A 830 10.37 -34.17 30.09
C PHE A 830 10.23 -33.49 31.46
N LEU A 831 10.19 -32.16 31.54
CA LEU A 831 10.29 -31.44 32.82
C LEU A 831 8.95 -30.85 33.29
N ALA A 832 7.93 -30.79 32.42
CA ALA A 832 6.63 -30.18 32.74
C ALA A 832 5.94 -30.75 33.99
N PRO A 833 5.91 -32.09 34.24
CA PRO A 833 5.26 -32.65 35.43
C PRO A 833 5.93 -32.25 36.74
N LEU A 834 7.23 -31.97 36.70
CA LEU A 834 7.96 -31.52 37.89
C LEU A 834 7.44 -30.15 38.36
N LEU A 835 6.79 -29.36 37.50
CA LEU A 835 6.26 -28.05 37.84
C LEU A 835 4.92 -28.12 38.60
N SER A 836 4.30 -29.29 38.73
CA SER A 836 3.01 -29.47 39.42
C SER A 836 2.99 -28.93 40.85
N SER A 837 4.08 -29.14 41.58
CA SER A 837 4.22 -28.70 42.97
C SER A 837 4.61 -27.21 43.09
N LEU A 838 4.79 -26.46 42.00
CA LEU A 838 5.27 -25.07 42.06
C LEU A 838 4.20 -24.12 42.67
N PRO A 839 4.53 -23.35 43.73
CA PRO A 839 3.60 -22.36 44.28
C PRO A 839 3.30 -21.18 43.34
N MET A 840 2.02 -20.83 43.18
CA MET A 840 1.59 -19.73 42.29
C MET A 840 2.15 -18.36 42.69
N CYS A 841 2.33 -18.12 44.00
CA CYS A 841 2.92 -16.86 44.48
C CYS A 841 4.36 -16.62 43.98
N ILE A 842 5.13 -17.67 43.69
CA ILE A 842 6.47 -17.54 43.09
C ILE A 842 6.36 -17.04 41.65
N LEU A 843 5.41 -17.55 40.88
CA LEU A 843 5.13 -17.06 39.51
C LEU A 843 4.67 -15.60 39.54
N ALA A 844 3.79 -15.23 40.47
CA ALA A 844 3.34 -13.84 40.66
C ALA A 844 4.52 -12.89 40.93
N VAL A 845 5.46 -13.28 41.80
CA VAL A 845 6.69 -12.51 42.08
C VAL A 845 7.54 -12.36 40.82
N ILE A 846 7.70 -13.42 40.02
CA ILE A 846 8.46 -13.37 38.75
C ILE A 846 7.84 -12.35 37.79
N ILE A 847 6.50 -12.31 37.67
CA ILE A 847 5.79 -11.34 36.82
C ILE A 847 6.05 -9.93 37.32
N ILE A 848 5.80 -9.65 38.61
CA ILE A 848 5.99 -8.33 39.21
C ILE A 848 7.44 -7.86 39.07
N TYR A 849 8.41 -8.75 39.28
CA TYR A 849 9.81 -8.40 39.11
C TYR A 849 10.16 -8.13 37.63
N SER A 850 9.53 -8.84 36.68
CA SER A 850 9.75 -8.62 35.24
C SER A 850 9.27 -7.24 34.77
N THR A 851 8.18 -6.71 35.35
CA THR A 851 7.63 -5.39 34.99
C THR A 851 8.50 -4.22 35.47
N LYS A 852 9.47 -4.45 36.37
CA LYS A 852 10.46 -3.44 36.78
C LYS A 852 11.11 -2.72 35.59
N THR A 853 11.44 -3.46 34.53
CA THR A 853 12.03 -2.91 33.30
C THR A 853 11.11 -1.91 32.60
N VAL A 854 9.79 -2.12 32.69
CA VAL A 854 8.77 -1.22 32.14
C VAL A 854 8.64 0.03 33.00
N PHE A 855 8.62 -0.10 34.34
CA PHE A 855 8.59 1.05 35.26
C PHE A 855 9.78 2.00 35.12
N TYR A 856 10.95 1.52 34.69
CA TYR A 856 12.10 2.38 34.42
C TYR A 856 11.84 3.45 33.34
N LYS A 857 10.84 3.24 32.46
CA LYS A 857 10.45 4.24 31.45
C LYS A 857 9.93 5.55 32.06
N ILE A 858 9.50 5.58 33.33
CA ILE A 858 9.14 6.82 34.03
C ILE A 858 10.27 7.86 34.00
N LYS A 859 11.55 7.43 33.94
CA LYS A 859 12.70 8.34 33.84
C LYS A 859 12.70 9.19 32.56
N GLU A 860 12.03 8.73 31.50
CA GLU A 860 11.89 9.48 30.24
C GLU A 860 11.09 10.78 30.45
N LEU A 861 10.19 10.82 31.43
CA LEU A 861 9.39 12.01 31.75
C LEU A 861 10.27 13.25 32.01
N LYS A 862 11.37 13.08 32.76
CA LYS A 862 12.31 14.17 33.06
C LYS A 862 13.01 14.70 31.81
N VAL A 863 13.27 13.81 30.85
CA VAL A 863 13.89 14.17 29.56
C VAL A 863 12.87 14.86 28.67
N LEU A 864 11.65 14.32 28.57
CA LEU A 864 10.55 14.89 27.78
C LEU A 864 10.17 16.28 28.28
N TRP A 865 10.05 16.50 29.59
CA TRP A 865 9.71 17.81 30.15
C TRP A 865 10.71 18.91 29.74
N LYS A 866 12.00 18.56 29.59
CA LYS A 866 13.05 19.49 29.16
C LYS A 866 13.00 19.79 27.65
N ILE A 867 12.59 18.81 26.84
CA ILE A 867 12.60 18.91 25.37
C ILE A 867 11.29 19.53 24.85
N SER A 868 10.16 18.99 25.27
CA SER A 868 8.84 19.32 24.74
C SER A 868 7.76 19.08 25.80
N LYS A 869 7.17 20.19 26.29
CA LYS A 869 6.08 20.11 27.27
C LYS A 869 4.85 19.37 26.75
N ILE A 870 4.60 19.42 25.44
CA ILE A 870 3.45 18.74 24.83
C ILE A 870 3.72 17.23 24.72
N ASP A 871 4.93 16.81 24.34
CA ASP A 871 5.25 15.37 24.31
C ASP A 871 5.27 14.78 25.72
N CYS A 872 5.70 15.59 26.71
CA CYS A 872 5.56 15.27 28.12
C CYS A 872 4.09 15.15 28.56
N SER A 873 3.19 16.03 28.08
CA SER A 873 1.76 15.94 28.42
C SER A 873 1.10 14.70 27.79
N ILE A 874 1.45 14.34 26.56
CA ILE A 874 0.99 13.10 25.91
C ILE A 874 1.37 11.87 26.74
N TRP A 875 2.61 11.82 27.24
CA TRP A 875 3.07 10.74 28.13
C TRP A 875 2.24 10.69 29.43
N ILE A 876 2.04 11.84 30.08
CA ILE A 876 1.29 11.93 31.35
C ILE A 876 -0.16 11.49 31.16
N VAL A 877 -0.82 11.98 30.11
CA VAL A 877 -2.20 11.59 29.79
C VAL A 877 -2.27 10.09 29.52
N SER A 878 -1.35 9.54 28.74
CA SER A 878 -1.31 8.10 28.46
C SER A 878 -1.13 7.25 29.72
N PHE A 879 -0.25 7.67 30.64
CA PHE A 879 -0.07 6.98 31.93
C PHE A 879 -1.31 7.07 32.81
N ILE A 880 -1.87 8.27 33.00
CA ILE A 880 -3.03 8.49 33.86
C ILE A 880 -4.27 7.80 33.29
N SER A 881 -4.55 7.95 32.00
CA SER A 881 -5.71 7.32 31.35
C SER A 881 -5.62 5.81 31.47
N THR A 882 -4.46 5.21 31.21
CA THR A 882 -4.28 3.76 31.32
C THR A 882 -4.34 3.26 32.76
N THR A 883 -3.88 4.05 33.74
CA THR A 883 -3.86 3.61 35.15
C THR A 883 -5.24 3.65 35.79
N PHE A 884 -6.06 4.66 35.48
CA PHE A 884 -7.37 4.84 36.13
C PHE A 884 -8.54 4.26 35.34
N PHE A 885 -8.41 4.06 34.02
CA PHE A 885 -9.41 3.41 33.19
C PHE A 885 -8.97 2.00 32.80
N ASN A 886 -9.84 1.29 32.07
CA ASN A 886 -9.48 0.02 31.46
C ASN A 886 -8.31 0.22 30.48
N LEU A 887 -7.48 -0.83 30.31
CA LEU A 887 -6.36 -0.79 29.36
C LEU A 887 -6.77 -0.30 27.96
N MET A 888 -7.92 -0.77 27.47
CA MET A 888 -8.43 -0.45 26.15
C MET A 888 -8.88 1.01 26.03
N GLU A 889 -9.71 1.46 26.98
CA GLU A 889 -10.19 2.86 27.06
C GLU A 889 -9.02 3.83 27.26
N GLY A 890 -8.09 3.49 28.14
CA GLY A 890 -6.90 4.29 28.43
C GLY A 890 -6.03 4.52 27.20
N LEU A 891 -5.88 3.49 26.35
CA LEU A 891 -5.20 3.59 25.06
C LEU A 891 -5.95 4.53 24.10
N LEU A 892 -7.25 4.31 23.89
CA LEU A 892 -8.07 5.14 22.99
C LEU A 892 -8.03 6.62 23.38
N ILE A 893 -8.18 6.92 24.67
CA ILE A 893 -8.06 8.28 25.21
C ILE A 893 -6.69 8.89 24.89
N SER A 894 -5.61 8.11 25.05
CA SER A 894 -4.25 8.60 24.80
C SER A 894 -3.96 8.86 23.32
N ILE A 895 -4.48 8.03 22.42
CA ILE A 895 -4.38 8.23 20.97
C ILE A 895 -5.19 9.46 20.56
N GLY A 896 -6.43 9.58 21.05
CA GLY A 896 -7.29 10.75 20.80
C GLY A 896 -6.61 12.05 21.23
N TYR A 897 -6.02 12.07 22.43
CA TYR A 897 -5.28 13.24 22.92
C TYR A 897 -4.05 13.57 22.06
N ALA A 898 -3.28 12.56 21.64
CA ALA A 898 -2.13 12.77 20.76
C ALA A 898 -2.52 13.30 19.38
N LEU A 899 -3.64 12.82 18.82
CA LEU A 899 -4.19 13.33 17.57
C LEU A 899 -4.67 14.78 17.71
N ILE A 900 -5.44 15.10 18.76
CA ILE A 900 -5.91 16.46 19.04
C ILE A 900 -4.74 17.44 19.19
N THR A 901 -3.73 17.06 19.98
CA THR A 901 -2.53 17.91 20.14
C THR A 901 -1.75 18.08 18.84
N THR A 902 -1.72 17.07 17.97
CA THR A 902 -1.11 17.16 16.64
C THR A 902 -1.89 18.10 15.72
N VAL A 903 -3.23 18.00 15.70
CA VAL A 903 -4.11 18.88 14.93
C VAL A 903 -3.91 20.34 15.38
N PHE A 904 -3.88 20.61 16.68
CA PHE A 904 -3.65 21.97 17.18
C PHE A 904 -2.26 22.51 16.84
N ARG A 905 -1.22 21.67 16.77
CA ARG A 905 0.13 22.11 16.31
C ARG A 905 0.12 22.53 14.84
N ILE A 906 -0.71 21.92 13.99
CA ILE A 906 -0.85 22.26 12.57
C ILE A 906 -1.75 23.48 12.37
N GLN A 907 -2.80 23.60 13.18
CA GLN A 907 -3.78 24.70 13.12
C GLN A 907 -3.20 26.05 13.58
N TRP A 908 -2.39 26.06 14.65
CA TRP A 908 -1.75 27.27 15.19
C TRP A 908 -0.22 27.18 15.15
N PRO A 909 0.35 27.21 13.94
CA PRO A 909 1.79 27.17 13.78
C PRO A 909 2.43 28.50 14.19
N ARG A 910 3.74 28.46 14.40
CA ARG A 910 4.51 29.67 14.69
C ARG A 910 4.83 30.42 13.41
N TRP A 911 4.83 31.74 13.51
CA TRP A 911 5.23 32.65 12.44
C TRP A 911 6.24 33.65 12.97
N TYR A 912 7.06 34.16 12.07
CA TYR A 912 8.20 35.03 12.40
C TYR A 912 8.32 36.15 11.38
N THR A 913 8.70 37.33 11.85
CA THR A 913 9.21 38.41 11.00
C THR A 913 10.71 38.21 10.85
N LEU A 914 11.21 38.27 9.62
CA LEU A 914 12.63 38.11 9.32
C LEU A 914 13.27 39.46 8.98
N SER A 915 14.54 39.60 9.33
CA SER A 915 15.38 40.71 8.88
C SER A 915 16.75 40.19 8.46
N GLN A 916 17.44 40.98 7.64
CA GLN A 916 18.76 40.63 7.15
C GLN A 916 19.79 40.72 8.28
N LEU A 917 20.66 39.72 8.42
CA LEU A 917 21.80 39.80 9.32
C LEU A 917 22.85 40.74 8.73
N THR A 918 23.36 41.68 9.54
CA THR A 918 24.30 42.73 9.10
C THR A 918 25.52 42.14 8.39
N GLY A 919 25.74 42.50 7.12
CA GLY A 919 26.88 42.06 6.30
C GLY A 919 26.71 40.70 5.63
N THR A 920 25.51 40.11 5.62
CA THR A 920 25.23 38.82 4.97
C THR A 920 23.94 38.89 4.14
N GLU A 921 23.74 37.93 3.25
CA GLU A 921 22.50 37.78 2.45
C GLU A 921 21.42 36.94 3.17
N GLU A 922 21.64 36.65 4.46
CA GLU A 922 20.83 35.74 5.26
C GLU A 922 19.74 36.48 6.05
N TYR A 923 18.50 35.95 5.98
CA TYR A 923 17.34 36.52 6.67
C TYR A 923 16.93 35.62 7.85
N ARG A 924 16.94 36.18 9.06
CA ARG A 924 16.67 35.43 10.31
C ARG A 924 15.65 36.14 11.19
N ASP A 925 15.08 35.36 12.10
CA ASP A 925 14.07 35.79 13.08
C ASP A 925 14.58 36.96 13.94
N THR A 926 13.87 38.11 13.85
CA THR A 926 14.19 39.34 14.59
C THR A 926 14.09 39.16 16.09
N GLY A 927 13.29 38.21 16.58
CA GLY A 927 13.18 37.90 18.01
C GLY A 927 14.42 37.22 18.59
N ARG A 928 15.26 36.60 17.76
CA ARG A 928 16.45 35.84 18.19
C ARG A 928 17.77 36.56 17.94
N TYR A 929 17.87 37.32 16.85
CA TYR A 929 19.09 38.00 16.46
C TYR A 929 18.96 39.50 16.61
N LYS A 930 19.88 40.12 17.37
CA LYS A 930 19.87 41.57 17.64
C LYS A 930 20.65 42.40 16.61
N ARG A 931 21.64 41.81 15.93
CA ARG A 931 22.44 42.47 14.88
C ARG A 931 21.77 42.25 13.53
N VAL A 932 20.74 43.04 13.26
CA VAL A 932 19.96 42.99 12.03
C VAL A 932 20.04 44.34 11.31
N THR A 933 20.04 44.30 9.99
CA THR A 933 19.83 45.47 9.13
C THR A 933 18.33 45.69 9.01
N GLU A 934 17.85 46.86 9.41
CA GLU A 934 16.44 47.22 9.22
C GLU A 934 16.14 47.39 7.73
N LEU A 935 15.04 46.78 7.29
CA LEU A 935 14.59 46.85 5.90
C LEU A 935 13.56 47.98 5.77
N ASN A 936 13.96 49.07 5.10
CA ASN A 936 13.08 50.20 4.86
C ASN A 936 11.92 49.78 3.95
N ASN A 937 10.68 50.04 4.41
CA ASN A 937 9.41 49.76 3.71
C ASN A 937 9.15 48.30 3.29
N ILE A 938 9.96 47.34 3.73
CA ILE A 938 9.84 45.91 3.37
C ILE A 938 9.64 45.07 4.64
N VAL A 939 8.65 44.18 4.62
CA VAL A 939 8.40 43.19 5.66
C VAL A 939 8.61 41.80 5.08
N VAL A 940 9.47 41.01 5.71
CA VAL A 940 9.67 39.60 5.37
C VAL A 940 8.95 38.73 6.40
N PHE A 941 8.01 37.91 5.95
CA PHE A 941 7.14 37.07 6.78
C PHE A 941 7.36 35.58 6.49
N ARG A 942 7.58 34.78 7.53
CA ARG A 942 7.70 33.32 7.43
C ARG A 942 6.67 32.60 8.31
N PHE A 943 6.07 31.55 7.76
CA PHE A 943 5.08 30.71 8.42
C PHE A 943 5.56 29.25 8.47
N ASP A 944 5.81 28.70 9.66
CA ASP A 944 6.50 27.41 9.82
C ASP A 944 5.52 26.22 9.80
N ALA A 945 4.69 26.09 8.75
CA ALA A 945 3.75 24.98 8.55
C ALA A 945 3.25 24.85 7.10
N PRO A 946 2.69 23.67 6.71
CA PRO A 946 1.87 23.59 5.50
C PRO A 946 0.71 24.57 5.56
N LEU A 947 0.32 25.13 4.42
CA LEU A 947 -0.80 26.04 4.31
C LEU A 947 -2.05 25.22 3.94
N LEU A 948 -2.95 25.07 4.90
CA LEU A 948 -4.15 24.23 4.81
C LEU A 948 -5.38 25.05 5.17
N PHE A 949 -6.55 24.61 4.75
CA PHE A 949 -7.84 25.23 5.07
C PHE A 949 -8.04 25.44 6.58
N THR A 950 -7.40 24.61 7.42
CA THR A 950 -7.47 24.72 8.88
C THR A 950 -6.69 25.91 9.46
N ASN A 951 -5.61 26.34 8.82
CA ASN A 951 -4.70 27.38 9.34
C ASN A 951 -4.58 28.62 8.46
N VAL A 952 -5.23 28.62 7.28
CA VAL A 952 -5.18 29.72 6.32
C VAL A 952 -5.70 31.05 6.89
N GLU A 953 -6.75 31.00 7.72
CA GLU A 953 -7.27 32.20 8.39
C GLU A 953 -6.25 32.72 9.42
N HIS A 954 -5.60 31.81 10.17
CA HIS A 954 -4.53 32.18 11.08
C HIS A 954 -3.35 32.81 10.34
N PHE A 955 -2.98 32.29 9.17
CA PHE A 955 -1.96 32.87 8.29
C PHE A 955 -2.33 34.29 7.86
N GLN A 956 -3.53 34.51 7.31
CA GLN A 956 -3.99 35.84 6.89
C GLN A 956 -4.03 36.83 8.06
N ASN A 957 -4.55 36.40 9.22
CA ASN A 957 -4.60 37.22 10.43
C ASN A 957 -3.21 37.54 10.97
N SER A 958 -2.25 36.63 10.84
CA SER A 958 -0.87 36.84 11.27
C SER A 958 -0.16 37.87 10.38
N ILE A 959 -0.35 37.81 9.06
CA ILE A 959 0.15 38.83 8.13
C ILE A 959 -0.44 40.20 8.46
N ASN A 960 -1.76 40.27 8.67
CA ASN A 960 -2.42 41.53 9.05
C ASN A 960 -1.85 42.10 10.35
N LYS A 961 -1.59 41.25 11.36
CA LYS A 961 -0.96 41.67 12.62
C LYS A 961 0.45 42.22 12.42
N VAL A 962 1.25 41.59 11.56
CA VAL A 962 2.63 42.03 11.28
C VAL A 962 2.62 43.38 10.56
N ILE A 963 1.83 43.52 9.50
CA ILE A 963 1.73 44.78 8.75
C ILE A 963 1.25 45.90 9.67
N TRP A 964 0.24 45.64 10.51
CA TRP A 964 -0.29 46.64 11.43
C TRP A 964 0.74 47.02 12.51
N LYS A 965 1.44 46.04 13.10
CA LYS A 965 2.51 46.28 14.07
C LYS A 965 3.63 47.14 13.48
N GLU A 966 4.12 46.79 12.30
CA GLU A 966 5.21 47.51 11.63
C GLU A 966 4.81 48.92 11.23
N THR A 967 3.54 49.11 10.84
CA THR A 967 3.02 50.44 10.51
C THR A 967 2.97 51.33 11.76
N ASN A 968 2.43 50.84 12.87
CA ASN A 968 2.33 51.62 14.12
C ASN A 968 3.70 51.93 14.75
N GLU A 969 4.61 50.94 14.84
CA GLU A 969 5.95 51.15 15.41
C GLU A 969 6.74 52.23 14.64
N ARG A 970 6.52 52.35 13.33
CA ARG A 970 7.17 53.36 12.50
C ARG A 970 6.44 54.72 12.54
N GLU A 971 5.12 54.76 12.73
CA GLU A 971 4.40 56.00 13.02
C GLU A 971 4.87 56.62 14.34
N GLU A 972 4.99 55.82 15.41
CA GLU A 972 5.49 56.29 16.71
C GLU A 972 6.93 56.84 16.60
N ASN A 973 7.83 56.17 15.88
CA ASN A 973 9.20 56.66 15.69
C ASN A 973 9.29 57.97 14.88
N ASN A 974 8.38 58.18 13.93
CA ASN A 974 8.31 59.45 13.19
C ASN A 974 7.70 60.58 14.04
N ASP A 975 6.77 60.27 14.94
CA ASP A 975 6.10 61.23 15.82
C ASP A 975 6.92 61.62 17.07
N VAL A 976 8.05 60.98 17.38
CA VAL A 976 8.96 61.41 18.46
C VAL A 976 9.64 62.77 18.16
N GLY A 977 9.46 63.32 16.95
CA GLY A 977 9.71 64.74 16.66
C GLY A 977 8.59 65.72 17.07
N GLY A 978 7.45 65.24 17.58
CA GLY A 978 6.25 66.04 17.86
C GLY A 978 5.66 65.81 19.26
N ASN A 979 5.17 66.89 19.87
CA ASN A 979 4.63 66.93 21.24
C ASN A 979 3.63 65.81 21.59
N LYS A 980 3.96 65.02 22.64
CA LYS A 980 3.04 64.15 23.38
C LYS A 980 1.86 64.94 23.96
N LYS A 981 0.68 64.93 23.33
CA LYS A 981 -0.62 65.13 23.99
C LYS A 981 -1.72 64.29 23.31
N ASN A 982 -2.50 63.60 24.14
CA ASN A 982 -3.68 62.76 23.86
C ASN A 982 -3.45 61.27 23.57
N SER A 983 -2.77 60.62 24.51
CA SER A 983 -3.04 59.22 24.88
C SER A 983 -4.35 59.17 25.67
N GLU A 984 -5.41 58.58 25.11
CA GLU A 984 -6.46 57.77 25.78
C GLU A 984 -7.67 57.61 24.86
N LYS A 985 -7.60 56.65 23.94
CA LYS A 985 -8.80 55.99 23.40
C LYS A 985 -8.46 54.54 23.10
N SER A 986 -8.60 53.73 24.13
CA SER A 986 -8.73 52.29 24.08
C SER A 986 -9.88 51.90 23.14
N LEU A 987 -9.60 51.75 21.85
CA LEU A 987 -10.57 51.20 20.90
C LEU A 987 -10.42 49.68 20.89
N SER A 988 -11.10 49.04 21.83
CA SER A 988 -11.39 47.60 21.80
C SER A 988 -12.22 47.29 20.55
N LEU A 989 -11.57 46.94 19.45
CA LEU A 989 -12.24 46.52 18.21
C LEU A 989 -12.80 45.11 18.40
N LYS A 990 -14.08 45.07 18.77
CA LYS A 990 -14.96 43.90 18.62
C LYS A 990 -14.93 43.47 17.16
N ILE A 991 -14.50 42.24 16.93
CA ILE A 991 -14.56 41.55 15.64
C ILE A 991 -16.03 41.30 15.32
N THR A 992 -16.61 42.08 14.40
CA THR A 992 -17.92 41.80 13.78
C THR A 992 -17.73 41.23 12.36
N PRO A 993 -18.54 40.25 11.92
CA PRO A 993 -18.43 39.62 10.60
C PRO A 993 -18.65 40.61 9.44
N PHE A 994 -17.94 40.42 8.34
CA PHE A 994 -17.51 41.45 7.38
C PHE A 994 -18.56 41.93 6.35
N ASN A 995 -19.87 41.73 6.54
CA ASN A 995 -20.88 42.19 5.58
C ASN A 995 -21.32 43.66 5.71
N SER A 996 -20.64 44.49 6.51
CA SER A 996 -21.02 45.90 6.70
C SER A 996 -19.98 46.94 6.27
N LEU A 997 -18.92 46.55 5.55
CA LEU A 997 -17.93 47.49 5.00
C LEU A 997 -18.25 47.97 3.57
N SER A 998 -19.54 48.03 3.22
CA SER A 998 -20.08 48.71 2.03
C SER A 998 -20.72 50.04 2.41
N SER A 999 -20.03 50.86 3.21
CA SER A 999 -20.38 52.27 3.37
C SER A 999 -19.15 53.13 3.12
N ASN A 1000 -19.32 54.09 2.22
CA ASN A 1000 -18.36 55.05 1.68
C ASN A 1000 -17.66 55.94 2.73
N LYS A 1001 -16.92 55.35 3.68
CA LYS A 1001 -15.84 56.07 4.33
C LYS A 1001 -14.66 56.02 3.40
N LYS A 1002 -14.42 57.15 2.70
CA LYS A 1002 -13.16 57.49 2.05
C LYS A 1002 -12.03 56.92 2.90
N ILE A 1003 -11.40 55.84 2.41
CA ILE A 1003 -10.17 55.33 2.96
C ILE A 1003 -9.20 56.49 2.76
N THR A 1004 -9.00 57.27 3.81
CA THR A 1004 -7.85 58.15 3.93
C THR A 1004 -6.66 57.27 3.58
N GLN A 1005 -6.01 57.59 2.46
CA GLN A 1005 -4.73 57.00 2.07
C GLN A 1005 -3.78 57.23 3.24
N THR A 1006 -3.74 56.30 4.19
CA THR A 1006 -2.62 56.15 5.08
C THR A 1006 -1.44 55.95 4.14
N ARG A 1007 -0.50 56.89 4.14
CA ARG A 1007 0.79 56.72 3.45
C ARG A 1007 1.43 55.48 4.07
N GLY A 1008 1.17 54.32 3.48
CA GLY A 1008 1.56 53.02 4.02
C GLY A 1008 3.07 52.98 4.16
N ILE A 1009 3.56 52.95 5.39
CA ILE A 1009 5.00 52.89 5.68
C ILE A 1009 5.59 51.56 5.18
N VAL A 1010 4.75 50.53 5.01
CA VAL A 1010 5.13 49.25 4.41
C VAL A 1010 4.66 49.25 2.95
N ASN A 1011 5.58 49.14 2.01
CA ASN A 1011 5.30 49.06 0.57
C ASN A 1011 5.36 47.63 0.03
N TYR A 1012 6.15 46.75 0.66
CA TYR A 1012 6.39 45.39 0.20
C TYR A 1012 6.23 44.38 1.33
N LEU A 1013 5.49 43.30 1.05
CA LEU A 1013 5.42 42.09 1.85
C LEU A 1013 6.09 40.96 1.09
N ILE A 1014 7.14 40.36 1.65
CA ILE A 1014 7.77 39.16 1.11
C ILE A 1014 7.33 37.98 1.97
N VAL A 1015 6.57 37.07 1.38
CA VAL A 1015 6.15 35.83 2.02
C VAL A 1015 7.18 34.76 1.72
N ASP A 1016 7.90 34.31 2.74
CA ASP A 1016 8.79 33.16 2.66
C ASP A 1016 7.98 31.87 2.63
N CYS A 1017 7.88 31.27 1.45
CA CYS A 1017 7.20 30.02 1.18
C CYS A 1017 8.02 28.77 1.54
N SER A 1018 9.25 28.91 2.06
CA SER A 1018 10.09 27.76 2.42
C SER A 1018 9.47 26.88 3.52
N GLY A 1019 8.64 27.47 4.38
CA GLY A 1019 7.84 26.78 5.40
C GLY A 1019 6.69 25.93 4.81
N PHE A 1020 6.21 26.24 3.61
CA PHE A 1020 5.12 25.51 2.97
C PHE A 1020 5.62 24.16 2.47
N THR A 1021 5.23 23.08 3.16
CA THR A 1021 5.47 21.70 2.70
C THR A 1021 4.34 21.20 1.80
N PHE A 1022 3.14 21.72 1.99
CA PHE A 1022 1.94 21.41 1.21
C PHE A 1022 1.02 22.64 1.16
N ILE A 1023 0.26 22.78 0.07
CA ILE A 1023 -0.77 23.81 -0.09
C ILE A 1023 -2.05 23.19 -0.68
N ASP A 1024 -3.20 23.53 -0.12
CA ASP A 1024 -4.51 23.11 -0.64
C ASP A 1024 -5.25 24.22 -1.41
N ILE A 1025 -6.37 23.87 -2.06
CA ILE A 1025 -7.09 24.80 -2.94
C ILE A 1025 -7.61 26.04 -2.21
N THR A 1026 -8.13 25.89 -0.99
CA THR A 1026 -8.61 27.01 -0.16
C THR A 1026 -7.47 27.99 0.16
N SER A 1027 -6.28 27.45 0.41
CA SER A 1027 -5.07 28.24 0.64
C SER A 1027 -4.60 28.96 -0.62
N ILE A 1028 -4.69 28.33 -1.79
CA ILE A 1028 -4.36 28.98 -3.07
C ILE A 1028 -5.26 30.19 -3.31
N THR A 1029 -6.58 30.03 -3.14
CA THR A 1029 -7.53 31.15 -3.23
C THR A 1029 -7.21 32.24 -2.22
N SER A 1030 -6.87 31.86 -0.98
CA SER A 1030 -6.49 32.81 0.06
C SER A 1030 -5.21 33.60 -0.26
N LEU A 1031 -4.24 32.99 -0.95
CA LEU A 1031 -3.04 33.68 -1.44
C LEU A 1031 -3.37 34.67 -2.56
N ILE A 1032 -4.27 34.30 -3.47
CA ILE A 1032 -4.80 35.21 -4.51
C ILE A 1032 -5.50 36.40 -3.85
N ASP A 1033 -6.39 36.12 -2.89
CA ASP A 1033 -7.12 37.15 -2.15
C ASP A 1033 -6.18 38.05 -1.37
N LEU A 1034 -5.15 37.50 -0.72
CA LEU A 1034 -4.13 38.25 -0.01
C LEU A 1034 -3.39 39.20 -0.96
N PHE A 1035 -2.95 38.70 -2.11
CA PHE A 1035 -2.23 39.46 -3.13
C PHE A 1035 -3.06 40.66 -3.61
N HIS A 1036 -4.33 40.46 -3.97
CA HIS A 1036 -5.21 41.54 -4.40
C HIS A 1036 -5.61 42.49 -3.27
N ARG A 1037 -5.88 41.97 -2.07
CA ARG A 1037 -6.28 42.78 -0.90
C ARG A 1037 -5.17 43.74 -0.48
N LEU A 1038 -3.94 43.24 -0.36
CA LEU A 1038 -2.77 44.05 -0.01
C LEU A 1038 -2.39 45.01 -1.15
N GLY A 1039 -2.49 44.55 -2.40
CA GLY A 1039 -2.27 45.38 -3.58
C GLY A 1039 -3.18 46.60 -3.64
N LYS A 1040 -4.47 46.45 -3.29
CA LYS A 1040 -5.43 47.58 -3.19
C LYS A 1040 -5.06 48.61 -2.12
N ILE A 1041 -4.36 48.20 -1.06
CA ILE A 1041 -3.89 49.08 0.02
C ILE A 1041 -2.53 49.71 -0.34
N GLY A 1042 -1.92 49.31 -1.47
CA GLY A 1042 -0.60 49.80 -1.92
C GLY A 1042 0.57 48.94 -1.46
N VAL A 1043 0.30 47.79 -0.82
CA VAL A 1043 1.33 46.83 -0.39
C VAL A 1043 1.51 45.75 -1.45
N THR A 1044 2.67 45.72 -2.11
CA THR A 1044 3.00 44.70 -3.11
C THR A 1044 3.47 43.43 -2.43
N THR A 1045 2.90 42.28 -2.79
CA THR A 1045 3.25 40.98 -2.21
C THR A 1045 4.16 40.17 -3.14
N TYR A 1046 5.31 39.73 -2.65
CA TYR A 1046 6.23 38.80 -3.31
C TYR A 1046 6.26 37.46 -2.58
N PHE A 1047 6.49 36.38 -3.33
CA PHE A 1047 6.59 35.02 -2.80
C PHE A 1047 8.01 34.50 -3.02
N ALA A 1048 8.73 34.21 -1.95
CA ALA A 1048 10.13 33.77 -2.02
C ALA A 1048 10.27 32.31 -1.58
N GLY A 1049 11.20 31.56 -2.16
CA GLY A 1049 11.57 30.23 -1.65
C GLY A 1049 10.49 29.14 -1.79
N ALA A 1050 9.57 29.29 -2.75
CA ALA A 1050 8.54 28.30 -3.01
C ALA A 1050 9.15 27.01 -3.59
N LYS A 1051 9.02 25.90 -2.85
CA LYS A 1051 9.53 24.58 -3.28
C LYS A 1051 8.89 24.13 -4.60
N ALA A 1052 9.65 23.42 -5.44
CA ALA A 1052 9.18 22.88 -6.72
C ALA A 1052 7.79 22.19 -6.66
N PRO A 1053 7.50 21.27 -5.72
CA PRO A 1053 6.18 20.65 -5.63
C PRO A 1053 5.03 21.62 -5.34
N ILE A 1054 5.30 22.74 -4.67
CA ILE A 1054 4.31 23.80 -4.40
C ILE A 1054 4.03 24.57 -5.69
N ARG A 1055 5.08 24.95 -6.42
CA ARG A 1055 4.96 25.60 -7.73
C ARG A 1055 4.18 24.73 -8.74
N ASP A 1056 4.40 23.42 -8.75
CA ASP A 1056 3.65 22.48 -9.60
C ASP A 1056 2.15 22.40 -9.23
N ILE A 1057 1.81 22.59 -7.94
CA ILE A 1057 0.41 22.67 -7.51
C ILE A 1057 -0.20 24.01 -7.93
N LEU A 1058 0.52 25.11 -7.79
CA LEU A 1058 0.08 26.44 -8.21
C LEU A 1058 -0.15 26.51 -9.72
N GLU A 1059 0.74 25.93 -10.54
CA GLU A 1059 0.60 25.84 -11.99
C GLU A 1059 -0.68 25.08 -12.37
N ARG A 1060 -0.88 23.89 -11.79
CA ARG A 1060 -2.07 23.06 -12.06
C ARG A 1060 -3.38 23.69 -11.58
N ALA A 1061 -3.29 24.58 -10.59
CA ALA A 1061 -4.42 25.34 -10.07
C ALA A 1061 -4.67 26.65 -10.84
N ASN A 1062 -3.94 26.92 -11.94
CA ASN A 1062 -4.00 28.16 -12.71
C ASN A 1062 -3.70 29.43 -11.88
N PHE A 1063 -2.99 29.29 -10.76
CA PHE A 1063 -2.66 30.41 -9.89
C PHE A 1063 -1.91 31.52 -10.64
N PHE A 1064 -1.00 31.13 -11.53
CA PHE A 1064 -0.18 32.06 -12.31
C PHE A 1064 -0.93 32.83 -13.41
N GLU A 1065 -2.18 32.46 -13.72
CA GLU A 1065 -3.05 33.26 -14.59
C GLU A 1065 -3.53 34.54 -13.89
N THR A 1066 -3.62 34.49 -12.54
CA THR A 1066 -4.10 35.60 -11.71
C THR A 1066 -2.95 36.37 -11.05
N VAL A 1067 -1.95 35.65 -10.54
CA VAL A 1067 -0.75 36.22 -9.92
C VAL A 1067 0.46 35.86 -10.79
N PRO A 1068 1.00 36.81 -11.59
CA PRO A 1068 2.08 36.51 -12.53
C PRO A 1068 3.35 35.91 -11.89
N LYS A 1069 4.05 35.02 -12.62
CA LYS A 1069 5.28 34.35 -12.14
C LYS A 1069 6.40 35.32 -11.72
N LYS A 1070 6.49 36.50 -12.32
CA LYS A 1070 7.41 37.58 -11.92
C LYS A 1070 7.31 38.08 -10.47
N PHE A 1071 6.23 37.73 -9.74
CA PHE A 1071 6.11 38.02 -8.30
C PHE A 1071 6.71 36.91 -7.41
N PHE A 1072 7.25 35.84 -8.02
CA PHE A 1072 7.92 34.74 -7.34
C PHE A 1072 9.43 34.86 -7.51
N PHE A 1073 10.16 34.63 -6.42
CA PHE A 1073 11.61 34.69 -6.38
C PHE A 1073 12.21 33.39 -5.82
N PRO A 1074 13.37 32.93 -6.35
CA PRO A 1074 14.03 31.73 -5.85
C PRO A 1074 14.43 31.86 -4.37
N THR A 1075 14.98 33.02 -3.97
CA THR A 1075 15.40 33.29 -2.60
C THR A 1075 14.73 34.55 -2.02
N ILE A 1076 14.80 34.71 -0.70
CA ILE A 1076 14.34 35.93 -0.01
C ILE A 1076 15.21 37.12 -0.43
N HIS A 1077 16.50 36.91 -0.65
CA HIS A 1077 17.43 37.97 -1.01
C HIS A 1077 17.07 38.58 -2.37
N ASP A 1078 16.79 37.74 -3.37
CA ASP A 1078 16.33 38.19 -4.70
C ASP A 1078 15.05 39.02 -4.60
N ALA A 1079 14.09 38.59 -3.77
CA ALA A 1079 12.84 39.33 -3.55
C ALA A 1079 13.08 40.69 -2.89
N VAL A 1080 14.01 40.78 -1.93
CA VAL A 1080 14.35 42.05 -1.25
C VAL A 1080 15.08 43.00 -2.20
N LEU A 1081 16.01 42.49 -3.01
CA LEU A 1081 16.69 43.28 -4.04
C LEU A 1081 15.69 43.79 -5.08
N ALA A 1082 14.76 42.94 -5.52
CA ALA A 1082 13.69 43.33 -6.43
C ALA A 1082 12.80 44.43 -5.82
N ALA A 1083 12.48 44.36 -4.53
CA ALA A 1083 11.68 45.36 -3.81
C ALA A 1083 12.43 46.69 -3.57
N GLY A 1084 13.75 46.65 -3.44
CA GLY A 1084 14.60 47.84 -3.27
C GLY A 1084 14.90 48.59 -4.58
N ASN A 1085 14.77 47.93 -5.74
CA ASN A 1085 15.07 48.51 -7.04
C ASN A 1085 14.00 49.51 -7.50
N THR A 1086 14.40 50.58 -8.22
CA THR A 1086 13.46 51.56 -8.80
C THR A 1086 12.49 50.94 -9.82
N PHE A 1087 12.89 49.84 -10.45
CA PHE A 1087 12.11 49.07 -11.43
C PHE A 1087 11.33 47.89 -10.82
N SER A 1088 11.08 47.88 -9.50
CA SER A 1088 10.27 46.82 -8.87
C SER A 1088 8.93 46.63 -9.58
N TYR A 1089 8.55 45.37 -9.82
CA TYR A 1089 7.19 45.03 -10.22
C TYR A 1089 6.22 45.37 -9.10
N LYS A 1090 5.45 46.45 -9.25
CA LYS A 1090 4.40 46.82 -8.30
C LYS A 1090 3.07 46.19 -8.69
N TYR A 1091 2.23 45.97 -7.69
CA TYR A 1091 0.84 45.61 -7.93
C TYR A 1091 0.16 46.69 -8.79
N SER A 1092 -0.63 46.26 -9.78
CA SER A 1092 -1.47 47.15 -10.59
C SER A 1092 -2.91 46.63 -10.59
N LEU A 1093 -3.89 47.53 -10.67
CA LEU A 1093 -5.30 47.12 -10.78
C LEU A 1093 -5.63 46.38 -12.09
N SER A 1094 -4.69 46.30 -13.04
CA SER A 1094 -4.87 45.58 -14.32
C SER A 1094 -4.80 44.04 -14.20
N PHE A 1095 -4.44 43.50 -13.03
CA PHE A 1095 -4.47 42.06 -12.77
C PHE A 1095 -5.84 41.61 -12.25
N PRO A 1096 -6.56 40.65 -12.87
CA PRO A 1096 -6.24 39.86 -14.08
C PRO A 1096 -6.94 40.39 -15.36
N PRO A 1097 -6.49 40.01 -16.58
CA PRO A 1097 -7.09 40.50 -17.82
C PRO A 1097 -8.58 40.10 -17.94
N PRO A 1098 -9.44 40.98 -18.49
CA PRO A 1098 -10.90 40.81 -18.48
C PRO A 1098 -11.44 39.57 -19.24
N SER A 1099 -10.61 38.84 -19.99
CA SER A 1099 -10.99 37.59 -20.66
C SER A 1099 -10.96 36.34 -19.77
N ALA A 1100 -10.22 36.35 -18.65
CA ALA A 1100 -10.15 35.21 -17.73
C ALA A 1100 -11.41 35.05 -16.85
N SER A 1101 -12.06 36.18 -16.50
CA SER A 1101 -13.29 36.18 -15.68
C SER A 1101 -14.50 35.54 -16.38
N LYS A 1102 -14.51 35.47 -17.72
CA LYS A 1102 -15.58 34.80 -18.48
C LYS A 1102 -15.45 33.27 -18.51
N ARG A 1103 -14.26 32.70 -18.33
CA ARG A 1103 -14.06 31.23 -18.32
C ARG A 1103 -14.32 30.61 -16.95
N SER A 1104 -14.07 31.30 -15.83
CA SER A 1104 -14.36 30.77 -14.49
C SER A 1104 -15.85 30.81 -14.13
N LYS A 1105 -16.65 31.71 -14.74
CA LYS A 1105 -18.12 31.75 -14.55
C LYS A 1105 -18.83 30.42 -14.83
N LYS A 1106 -18.27 29.54 -15.68
CA LYS A 1106 -18.87 28.21 -15.94
C LYS A 1106 -18.66 27.18 -14.83
N LYS A 1107 -17.76 27.41 -13.87
CA LYS A 1107 -17.52 26.47 -12.74
C LYS A 1107 -17.94 27.00 -11.37
N VAL A 1108 -18.29 28.28 -11.25
CA VAL A 1108 -18.81 28.90 -10.01
C VAL A 1108 -20.34 28.74 -9.86
N VAL A 1109 -21.01 28.10 -10.84
CA VAL A 1109 -22.47 27.84 -10.85
C VAL A 1109 -23.00 27.13 -9.60
N PHE A 1110 -22.15 26.46 -8.81
CA PHE A 1110 -22.58 25.83 -7.56
C PHE A 1110 -22.70 26.79 -6.37
N PHE A 1111 -22.03 27.95 -6.40
CA PHE A 1111 -22.06 28.95 -5.31
C PHE A 1111 -23.00 30.12 -5.59
N GLU A 1112 -23.27 30.48 -6.85
CA GLU A 1112 -24.20 31.58 -7.18
C GLU A 1112 -25.65 31.26 -6.76
N LYS A 1113 -26.03 29.97 -6.67
CA LYS A 1113 -27.40 29.58 -6.31
C LYS A 1113 -27.76 29.84 -4.85
N GLU A 1114 -26.78 29.92 -3.94
CA GLU A 1114 -27.02 30.36 -2.54
C GLU A 1114 -27.02 31.89 -2.40
N LEU A 1115 -26.44 32.61 -3.36
CA LEU A 1115 -26.37 34.09 -3.34
C LEU A 1115 -27.59 34.74 -3.99
N GLU A 1116 -28.25 34.09 -4.94
CA GLU A 1116 -29.51 34.57 -5.55
C GLU A 1116 -30.67 34.68 -4.53
N GLU A 1117 -30.62 33.97 -3.40
CA GLU A 1117 -31.61 34.11 -2.33
C GLU A 1117 -31.46 35.41 -1.52
N GLN A 1118 -30.36 36.14 -1.66
CA GLN A 1118 -30.16 37.42 -1.00
C GLN A 1118 -30.31 38.60 -1.98
N ASN A 1119 -31.56 39.05 -2.11
CA ASN A 1119 -32.01 40.23 -2.84
C ASN A 1119 -31.10 41.47 -2.63
N ILE A 1120 -30.18 41.72 -3.56
CA ILE A 1120 -29.54 43.04 -3.72
C ILE A 1120 -29.62 43.42 -5.20
N SER A 1121 -30.84 43.73 -5.64
CA SER A 1121 -31.11 44.55 -6.83
C SER A 1121 -30.76 46.01 -6.50
N ASN A 1122 -29.86 46.64 -7.29
CA ASN A 1122 -29.80 48.09 -7.59
C ASN A 1122 -28.36 48.63 -7.76
N ILE A 1123 -27.54 48.02 -8.62
CA ILE A 1123 -26.37 48.73 -9.17
C ILE A 1123 -26.36 48.55 -10.69
N GLU A 1124 -26.80 49.58 -11.39
CA GLU A 1124 -26.71 49.68 -12.85
C GLU A 1124 -25.22 49.71 -13.28
N PRO A 1125 -24.86 48.97 -14.35
CA PRO A 1125 -23.49 48.89 -14.81
C PRO A 1125 -23.11 50.14 -15.62
N LEU A 1126 -22.10 50.88 -15.15
CA LEU A 1126 -21.44 51.93 -15.93
C LEU A 1126 -20.92 51.33 -17.26
N SER A 1127 -21.37 51.88 -18.39
CA SER A 1127 -21.00 51.43 -19.73
C SER A 1127 -19.56 51.84 -20.08
N ILE A 1128 -18.81 50.85 -20.58
CA ILE A 1128 -17.38 50.89 -20.90
C ILE A 1128 -17.04 51.86 -22.05
N ASP A 1129 -18.03 52.33 -22.81
CA ASP A 1129 -17.82 53.21 -23.96
C ASP A 1129 -17.24 54.59 -23.56
N SER A 1130 -17.46 55.04 -22.31
CA SER A 1130 -16.91 56.31 -21.84
C SER A 1130 -15.39 56.28 -21.58
N VAL A 1131 -14.82 55.11 -21.24
CA VAL A 1131 -13.40 54.99 -20.89
C VAL A 1131 -12.52 54.80 -22.14
N LEU A 1132 -13.08 54.23 -23.21
CA LEU A 1132 -12.35 54.02 -24.46
C LEU A 1132 -12.17 55.30 -25.29
N TYR A 1133 -13.01 56.32 -25.08
CA TYR A 1133 -12.92 57.56 -25.85
C TYR A 1133 -11.78 58.47 -25.35
N GLU A 1134 -11.47 58.49 -24.05
CA GLU A 1134 -10.39 59.34 -23.51
C GLU A 1134 -8.97 58.85 -23.82
N LEU A 1135 -8.79 57.54 -24.05
CA LEU A 1135 -7.45 56.96 -24.29
C LEU A 1135 -6.98 57.06 -25.75
N TYR A 1136 -7.88 57.39 -26.70
CA TYR A 1136 -7.54 57.40 -28.13
C TYR A 1136 -7.04 58.76 -28.64
N GLU A 1137 -7.18 59.85 -27.87
CA GLU A 1137 -6.81 61.20 -28.35
C GLU A 1137 -5.39 61.66 -27.98
N SER A 1138 -4.63 60.90 -27.18
CA SER A 1138 -3.31 61.37 -26.71
C SER A 1138 -2.10 60.94 -27.55
N ASP A 1139 -2.24 60.12 -28.60
CA ASP A 1139 -1.08 59.64 -29.39
C ASP A 1139 -1.13 59.93 -30.91
N THR A 1140 -1.99 60.86 -31.36
CA THR A 1140 -1.97 61.34 -32.76
C THR A 1140 -2.17 62.85 -32.88
N ASN A 1141 -1.19 63.63 -32.41
CA ASN A 1141 -0.66 64.88 -33.00
C ASN A 1141 0.26 65.63 -32.03
#